data_AF-A0A6I0E179-F1
#
_entry.id   AF-A0A6I0E179-F1
#
_cell.length_a   1.000
_cell.length_b   1.000
_cell.length_c   1.000
_cell.angle_alpha   90.00
_cell.angle_beta   90.00
_cell.angle_gamma   90.00
#
_symmetry.space_group_name_H-M   'P 1'
#
loop_
_entity.id
_entity.type
_entity.pdbx_description
1 polymer ?
#
loop_
_entity_poly.entity_id
_entity_poly.type
_entity_poly.pdbx_seq_one_letter_code
_entity_poly.pdbx_strand_id
1 'polypeptide(L)'
;KTSIDLKTRTSWVLASTPQKQSMFPESSTNDDLAYGYNRAKLAWYVIDPLFLRSNANTPDYIKADEDLQSNHFVREVYEKEIFPDRETPVGLPTNISVLDLAFYPKERGPYNFDSNPSSYSRGINPDGTLRDPESRWGGIMRKIETSDFEAANIEFIEFWVMDPFVNDSLLQHKGGDLYFNLGDISEDVLKDSRKSFENGLPTTSVVANTDTTIWGRVSTLQSLVREFDNNSASRQYQDLGFDGLNNNDESVFHKTYLESLKSILNQNVLEKFENDPAGDNYHYFRGSDYDDQKLGILERYKDFNGPDGNSPTAEMSPESYTTSASTQPDMEDINGDNTLNEYERYYQYKVSLRREDMVVGKNYITDVKEATGDLKNGEKNRAKWYQFKIPVKSPDEAFGSISDFKSIRFMRMFMKGFSDSTILRFATLDLVRADWRKYTKDVDGGAGSNALNTQFDISAVNIEENASRKPIHYVLPPGIERVIDPANPQLRQLNEQSLVLRTIDLEEGDARAAYKNLSMDFRNYKRLLMEVHAEAIAGYPLKDNDLSLFVRIGSDYYNNYYEYEIPLSLTDPNDSYNSDNEADRYAVWPDANRLDLSLDAFTDLKLKRNDELRQTGTTVSLVKPYFGADGTRTISIKGNPNLGNVEVMMVGIRYNDIDVNNYGPRAIEVWLNELRLSDFEEGGGWAATGRVSARLADLGSVIFAGRTRSAGFGSIDQKVNERAMDDLTEVDVSANLELGKFFPEKAQVRIPVY
;
A
#
# COMPACT_ATOMS: atom_id res chain seq x y z
N LYS A 1 -3.20 9.41 -4.47
CA LYS A 1 -2.60 8.43 -3.52
C LYS A 1 -3.49 7.20 -3.51
N THR A 2 -2.93 5.99 -3.60
CA THR A 2 -3.71 4.76 -3.45
C THR A 2 -3.03 3.87 -2.41
N SER A 3 -3.77 3.45 -1.39
CA SER A 3 -3.26 2.59 -0.31
C SER A 3 -3.66 1.14 -0.54
N ILE A 4 -2.75 0.21 -0.24
CA ILE A 4 -3.00 -1.22 -0.15
C ILE A 4 -2.89 -1.60 1.33
N ASP A 5 -4.03 -1.91 1.96
CA ASP A 5 -4.11 -2.22 3.40
C ASP A 5 -3.38 -3.53 3.73
N LEU A 6 -2.57 -3.48 4.78
CA LEU A 6 -1.82 -4.61 5.31
C LEU A 6 -2.28 -5.07 6.70
N LYS A 7 -3.31 -4.47 7.31
CA LYS A 7 -3.74 -4.77 8.68
C LYS A 7 -4.46 -6.11 8.86
N THR A 8 -4.84 -6.80 7.78
CA THR A 8 -5.58 -8.07 7.85
C THR A 8 -4.80 -9.11 8.68
N ARG A 9 -5.25 -9.35 9.92
CA ARG A 9 -4.56 -10.21 10.90
C ARG A 9 -4.29 -11.62 10.39
N THR A 10 -5.24 -12.24 9.71
CA THR A 10 -5.12 -13.61 9.15
C THR A 10 -4.08 -13.72 8.04
N SER A 11 -3.65 -12.61 7.43
CA SER A 11 -2.60 -12.61 6.41
C SER A 11 -1.19 -12.65 6.99
N TRP A 12 -1.04 -12.40 8.30
CA TRP A 12 0.24 -12.44 9.00
C TRP A 12 0.40 -13.77 9.74
N VAL A 13 1.59 -14.35 9.61
CA VAL A 13 2.01 -15.60 10.27
C VAL A 13 3.33 -15.40 11.00
N LEU A 14 3.75 -16.39 11.79
CA LEU A 14 5.05 -16.37 12.48
C LEU A 14 6.21 -16.20 11.49
N ALA A 15 7.20 -15.39 11.84
CA ALA A 15 8.36 -15.15 10.97
C ALA A 15 9.53 -16.10 11.23
N SER A 16 10.24 -16.43 10.14
CA SER A 16 11.60 -16.99 10.18
C SER A 16 12.60 -15.97 10.74
N THR A 17 13.67 -16.47 11.39
CA THR A 17 14.72 -15.63 11.96
C THR A 17 15.47 -14.90 10.84
N PRO A 18 15.60 -13.55 10.90
CA PRO A 18 16.28 -12.81 9.85
C PRO A 18 17.73 -13.24 9.67
N GLN A 19 18.13 -13.54 8.43
CA GLN A 19 19.46 -14.07 8.13
C GLN A 19 20.41 -12.99 7.58
N LYS A 20 21.70 -13.36 7.45
CA LYS A 20 22.75 -12.56 6.78
C LYS A 20 23.08 -11.23 7.45
N GLN A 21 22.69 -11.05 8.71
CA GLN A 21 23.00 -9.87 9.51
C GLN A 21 23.60 -10.25 10.87
N SER A 22 24.47 -9.40 11.40
CA SER A 22 25.21 -9.69 12.65
C SER A 22 24.34 -9.72 13.90
N MET A 23 23.14 -9.15 13.85
CA MET A 23 22.21 -9.08 14.97
C MET A 23 21.48 -10.40 15.27
N PHE A 24 21.59 -11.40 14.37
CA PHE A 24 21.06 -12.75 14.54
C PHE A 24 22.14 -13.79 14.20
N PRO A 25 23.16 -13.97 15.04
CA PRO A 25 24.23 -14.95 14.79
C PRO A 25 23.71 -16.40 14.65
N GLU A 26 22.62 -16.74 15.35
CA GLU A 26 21.93 -18.03 15.30
C GLU A 26 21.27 -18.31 13.94
N SER A 27 21.03 -17.29 13.12
CA SER A 27 20.34 -17.43 11.83
C SER A 27 21.07 -18.31 10.81
N SER A 28 22.34 -18.64 11.07
CA SER A 28 23.18 -19.49 10.24
C SER A 28 23.13 -20.98 10.59
N THR A 29 22.55 -21.34 11.73
CA THR A 29 22.40 -22.74 12.13
C THR A 29 21.25 -23.39 11.35
N ASN A 30 21.40 -24.67 10.99
CA ASN A 30 20.38 -25.43 10.28
C ASN A 30 20.17 -26.77 10.99
N ASP A 31 18.91 -27.16 11.18
CA ASP A 31 18.53 -28.33 11.97
C ASP A 31 19.15 -28.28 13.39
N ASP A 32 19.10 -27.10 14.01
CA ASP A 32 19.59 -26.82 15.37
C ASP A 32 18.61 -25.89 16.11
N LEU A 33 18.23 -26.28 17.33
CA LEU A 33 17.31 -25.52 18.19
C LEU A 33 17.83 -24.11 18.52
N ALA A 34 19.15 -23.90 18.44
CA ALA A 34 19.77 -22.59 18.65
C ALA A 34 19.16 -21.48 17.77
N TYR A 35 18.67 -21.83 16.58
CA TYR A 35 18.00 -20.90 15.65
C TYR A 35 16.81 -20.15 16.28
N GLY A 36 16.13 -20.78 17.25
CA GLY A 36 14.94 -20.23 17.93
C GLY A 36 15.22 -19.56 19.27
N TYR A 37 16.45 -19.63 19.81
CA TYR A 37 16.72 -19.25 21.20
C TYR A 37 16.37 -17.79 21.54
N ASN A 38 16.53 -16.85 20.60
CA ASN A 38 16.23 -15.44 20.84
C ASN A 38 14.80 -15.02 20.50
N ARG A 39 13.93 -15.96 20.12
CA ARG A 39 12.53 -15.66 19.80
C ARG A 39 11.72 -15.45 21.08
N ALA A 40 11.34 -14.21 21.33
CA ALA A 40 10.45 -13.81 22.41
C ALA A 40 8.98 -13.78 21.97
N LYS A 41 8.07 -13.73 22.94
CA LYS A 41 6.62 -13.75 22.68
C LYS A 41 6.20 -12.47 21.97
N LEU A 42 5.54 -12.65 20.83
CA LEU A 42 4.90 -11.60 20.06
C LEU A 42 3.47 -12.04 19.78
N ALA A 43 2.50 -11.23 20.15
CA ALA A 43 1.10 -11.43 19.82
C ALA A 43 0.63 -10.35 18.84
N TRP A 44 -0.09 -10.75 17.80
CA TRP A 44 -0.68 -9.85 16.81
C TRP A 44 -2.17 -10.13 16.67
N TYR A 45 -2.99 -9.12 16.95
CA TYR A 45 -4.43 -9.31 17.07
C TYR A 45 -5.20 -8.03 16.79
N VAL A 46 -6.51 -8.19 16.64
CA VAL A 46 -7.47 -7.08 16.64
C VAL A 46 -8.39 -7.35 17.82
N ILE A 47 -8.49 -6.41 18.75
CA ILE A 47 -9.36 -6.58 19.91
C ILE A 47 -10.82 -6.63 19.46
N ASP A 48 -11.50 -7.73 19.80
CA ASP A 48 -12.92 -7.88 19.54
C ASP A 48 -13.73 -6.82 20.32
N PRO A 49 -14.60 -6.04 19.65
CA PRO A 49 -15.41 -5.02 20.30
C PRO A 49 -16.31 -5.54 21.43
N LEU A 50 -16.55 -6.86 21.53
CA LEU A 50 -17.29 -7.46 22.64
C LEU A 50 -16.70 -7.07 24.00
N PHE A 51 -15.38 -6.92 24.13
CA PHE A 51 -14.76 -6.59 25.41
C PHE A 51 -15.00 -5.15 25.85
N LEU A 52 -15.43 -4.27 24.93
CA LEU A 52 -15.49 -2.82 25.12
C LEU A 52 -16.93 -2.26 25.08
N ARG A 53 -17.89 -3.05 24.58
CA ARG A 53 -19.30 -2.66 24.43
C ARG A 53 -20.21 -3.09 25.58
N SER A 54 -19.68 -3.79 26.60
CA SER A 54 -20.39 -4.19 27.83
C SER A 54 -21.75 -4.87 27.59
N ASN A 55 -21.78 -5.78 26.62
CA ASN A 55 -22.98 -6.53 26.22
C ASN A 55 -23.10 -7.86 27.00
N ALA A 56 -24.05 -8.71 26.64
CA ALA A 56 -24.27 -10.00 27.33
C ALA A 56 -23.14 -11.02 27.12
N ASN A 57 -22.27 -10.81 26.12
CA ASN A 57 -21.13 -11.68 25.82
C ASN A 57 -19.82 -11.17 26.43
N THR A 58 -19.82 -9.97 27.04
CA THR A 58 -18.68 -9.43 27.77
C THR A 58 -18.59 -10.13 29.14
N PRO A 59 -17.43 -10.68 29.54
CA PRO A 59 -17.28 -11.29 30.86
C PRO A 59 -17.64 -10.31 31.99
N ASP A 60 -18.39 -10.78 32.98
CA ASP A 60 -18.98 -9.91 34.02
C ASP A 60 -17.95 -9.08 34.79
N TYR A 61 -16.77 -9.65 35.06
CA TYR A 61 -15.71 -8.94 35.79
C TYR A 61 -15.05 -7.84 34.94
N ILE A 62 -14.92 -8.02 33.60
CA ILE A 62 -14.45 -6.95 32.70
C ILE A 62 -15.51 -5.86 32.60
N LYS A 63 -16.78 -6.26 32.54
CA LYS A 63 -17.90 -5.33 32.47
C LYS A 63 -18.06 -4.50 33.75
N ALA A 64 -17.76 -5.09 34.91
CA ALA A 64 -17.84 -4.43 36.21
C ALA A 64 -16.63 -3.55 36.54
N ASP A 65 -15.50 -3.74 35.86
CA ASP A 65 -14.25 -3.01 36.06
C ASP A 65 -13.97 -2.10 34.85
N GLU A 66 -14.40 -0.84 34.95
CA GLU A 66 -14.23 0.14 33.88
C GLU A 66 -12.74 0.43 33.60
N ASP A 67 -11.82 0.20 34.55
CA ASP A 67 -10.39 0.46 34.36
C ASP A 67 -9.77 -0.57 33.40
N LEU A 68 -10.24 -1.82 33.41
CA LEU A 68 -9.84 -2.83 32.42
C LEU A 68 -10.23 -2.45 30.98
N GLN A 69 -11.24 -1.60 30.80
CA GLN A 69 -11.68 -1.10 29.50
C GLN A 69 -11.12 0.29 29.15
N SER A 70 -10.53 0.98 30.13
CA SER A 70 -10.09 2.39 30.01
C SER A 70 -8.60 2.54 29.68
N ASN A 71 -7.88 1.44 29.44
CA ASN A 71 -6.49 1.50 29.03
C ASN A 71 -6.34 1.90 27.55
N HIS A 72 -5.43 2.83 27.24
CA HIS A 72 -5.12 3.23 25.85
C HIS A 72 -4.73 2.06 24.93
N PHE A 73 -4.16 0.99 25.49
CA PHE A 73 -3.79 -0.21 24.75
C PHE A 73 -4.94 -1.16 24.45
N VAL A 74 -6.13 -0.93 25.02
CA VAL A 74 -7.31 -1.80 24.79
C VAL A 74 -8.51 -1.07 24.23
N ARG A 75 -8.70 0.21 24.55
CA ARG A 75 -9.90 0.98 24.18
C ARG A 75 -10.19 0.98 22.68
N GLU A 76 -11.46 1.20 22.33
CA GLU A 76 -11.83 1.48 20.94
C GLU A 76 -11.18 2.78 20.49
N VAL A 77 -10.75 2.82 19.23
CA VAL A 77 -10.21 4.01 18.59
C VAL A 77 -11.25 4.46 17.58
N TYR A 78 -11.76 5.68 17.73
CA TYR A 78 -12.74 6.22 16.80
C TYR A 78 -12.06 6.96 15.64
N GLU A 79 -12.69 6.92 14.47
CA GLU A 79 -12.17 7.54 13.27
C GLU A 79 -11.86 9.03 13.45
N LYS A 80 -12.73 9.74 14.16
CA LYS A 80 -12.56 11.17 14.46
C LYS A 80 -11.35 11.51 15.33
N GLU A 81 -10.73 10.53 16.00
CA GLU A 81 -9.49 10.77 16.74
C GLU A 81 -8.30 11.03 15.83
N ILE A 82 -8.26 10.37 14.67
CA ILE A 82 -7.15 10.47 13.71
C ILE A 82 -7.55 11.33 12.50
N PHE A 83 -8.81 11.18 12.06
CA PHE A 83 -9.39 11.83 10.89
C PHE A 83 -10.65 12.62 11.30
N PRO A 84 -10.50 13.74 12.04
CA PRO A 84 -11.63 14.49 12.59
C PRO A 84 -12.55 15.08 11.50
N ASP A 85 -11.97 15.43 10.35
CA ASP A 85 -12.66 16.06 9.22
C ASP A 85 -13.30 15.03 8.26
N ARG A 86 -13.15 13.73 8.54
CA ARG A 86 -13.74 12.65 7.72
C ARG A 86 -15.21 12.42 8.07
N GLU A 87 -16.05 12.38 7.03
CA GLU A 87 -17.49 12.14 7.18
C GLU A 87 -17.79 10.63 7.25
N THR A 88 -18.29 10.19 8.40
CA THR A 88 -18.69 8.79 8.63
C THR A 88 -20.17 8.58 8.34
N PRO A 89 -20.56 7.58 7.51
CA PRO A 89 -21.97 7.27 7.27
C PRO A 89 -22.72 6.89 8.54
N VAL A 90 -23.95 7.39 8.67
CA VAL A 90 -24.84 7.00 9.78
C VAL A 90 -25.17 5.51 9.69
N GLY A 91 -24.89 4.76 10.75
CA GLY A 91 -25.16 3.32 10.83
C GLY A 91 -23.96 2.43 10.51
N LEU A 92 -22.84 2.99 10.03
CA LEU A 92 -21.56 2.27 10.00
C LEU A 92 -20.83 2.42 11.33
N PRO A 93 -20.07 1.40 11.77
CA PRO A 93 -19.22 1.53 12.94
C PRO A 93 -18.17 2.62 12.69
N THR A 94 -18.12 3.61 13.58
CA THR A 94 -17.13 4.69 13.55
C THR A 94 -15.79 4.31 14.18
N ASN A 95 -15.67 3.08 14.69
CA ASN A 95 -14.44 2.57 15.28
C ASN A 95 -13.50 2.05 14.19
N ILE A 96 -12.23 2.42 14.27
CA ILE A 96 -11.16 1.86 13.44
C ILE A 96 -10.80 0.48 14.00
N SER A 97 -10.76 -0.53 13.13
CA SER A 97 -10.13 -1.80 13.47
C SER A 97 -8.61 -1.62 13.51
N VAL A 98 -8.04 -1.75 14.70
CA VAL A 98 -6.61 -1.54 14.97
C VAL A 98 -5.90 -2.89 14.99
N LEU A 99 -4.80 -3.01 14.24
CA LEU A 99 -3.90 -4.16 14.37
C LEU A 99 -2.94 -3.86 15.52
N ASP A 100 -3.07 -4.60 16.62
CA ASP A 100 -2.23 -4.48 17.79
C ASP A 100 -1.07 -5.50 17.69
N LEU A 101 0.15 -5.02 17.92
CA LEU A 101 1.38 -5.81 17.96
C LEU A 101 1.97 -5.70 19.37
N ALA A 102 1.77 -6.74 20.18
CA ALA A 102 2.20 -6.79 21.58
C ALA A 102 3.46 -7.66 21.72
N PHE A 103 4.59 -7.04 22.04
CA PHE A 103 5.88 -7.70 22.20
C PHE A 103 6.26 -7.81 23.67
N TYR A 104 6.57 -9.03 24.12
CA TYR A 104 6.93 -9.35 25.50
C TYR A 104 8.36 -9.93 25.52
N PRO A 105 9.41 -9.08 25.57
CA PRO A 105 10.80 -9.53 25.37
C PRO A 105 11.33 -10.44 26.48
N LYS A 106 10.66 -10.47 27.64
CA LYS A 106 11.00 -11.33 28.80
C LYS A 106 10.30 -12.69 28.74
N GLU A 107 9.33 -12.89 27.85
CA GLU A 107 8.56 -14.12 27.73
C GLU A 107 9.03 -14.88 26.48
N ARG A 108 9.13 -16.21 26.58
CA ARG A 108 9.52 -17.03 25.42
C ARG A 108 8.42 -17.06 24.36
N GLY A 109 8.81 -17.00 23.09
CA GLY A 109 7.90 -17.22 21.97
C GLY A 109 7.83 -18.69 21.56
N PRO A 110 7.02 -19.02 20.54
CA PRO A 110 6.90 -20.37 19.99
C PRO A 110 8.23 -20.94 19.50
N TYR A 111 8.46 -22.22 19.74
CA TYR A 111 9.65 -22.98 19.37
C TYR A 111 10.96 -22.37 19.91
N ASN A 112 10.91 -21.80 21.12
CA ASN A 112 12.09 -21.32 21.83
C ASN A 112 12.49 -22.33 22.92
N PHE A 113 13.58 -23.05 22.64
CA PHE A 113 14.18 -24.04 23.54
C PHE A 113 15.45 -23.53 24.26
N ASP A 114 15.53 -22.21 24.51
CA ASP A 114 16.63 -21.61 25.27
C ASP A 114 16.62 -22.08 26.73
N SER A 115 17.79 -22.39 27.28
CA SER A 115 17.93 -22.92 28.64
C SER A 115 19.11 -22.27 29.36
N ASN A 116 20.30 -22.85 29.22
CA ASN A 116 21.54 -22.31 29.73
C ASN A 116 22.13 -21.27 28.78
N PRO A 117 22.94 -20.31 29.28
CA PRO A 117 23.66 -19.38 28.42
C PRO A 117 24.49 -20.10 27.35
N SER A 118 24.40 -19.63 26.11
CA SER A 118 25.10 -20.18 24.94
C SER A 118 25.91 -19.08 24.23
N SER A 119 26.48 -19.40 23.06
CA SER A 119 27.07 -18.40 22.17
C SER A 119 26.02 -17.45 21.56
N TYR A 120 24.75 -17.84 21.55
CA TYR A 120 23.67 -17.13 20.88
C TYR A 120 22.72 -16.40 21.85
N SER A 121 22.57 -16.93 23.07
CA SER A 121 21.58 -16.48 24.05
C SER A 121 22.16 -16.39 25.46
N ARG A 122 21.51 -15.62 26.34
CA ARG A 122 21.86 -15.54 27.77
C ARG A 122 21.11 -16.55 28.64
N GLY A 123 20.29 -17.41 28.05
CA GLY A 123 19.48 -18.39 28.76
C GLY A 123 18.29 -17.77 29.49
N ILE A 124 17.74 -18.51 30.44
CA ILE A 124 16.55 -18.13 31.19
C ILE A 124 16.83 -17.93 32.69
N ASN A 125 15.96 -17.20 33.36
CA ASN A 125 15.96 -16.99 34.80
C ASN A 125 15.16 -18.08 35.53
N PRO A 126 15.35 -18.27 36.86
CA PRO A 126 14.58 -19.24 37.64
C PRO A 126 13.06 -19.03 37.67
N ASP A 127 12.61 -17.81 37.36
CA ASP A 127 11.19 -17.45 37.21
C ASP A 127 10.63 -17.73 35.81
N GLY A 128 11.45 -18.26 34.88
CA GLY A 128 11.07 -18.57 33.50
C GLY A 128 11.24 -17.40 32.53
N THR A 129 11.64 -16.22 32.99
CA THR A 129 11.87 -15.08 32.10
C THR A 129 13.16 -15.22 31.30
N LEU A 130 13.14 -14.75 30.05
CA LEU A 130 14.32 -14.68 29.19
C LEU A 130 15.31 -13.66 29.75
N ARG A 131 16.59 -14.05 29.88
CA ARG A 131 17.67 -13.11 30.21
C ARG A 131 18.00 -12.24 29.00
N ASP A 132 18.48 -11.02 29.29
CA ASP A 132 18.89 -10.02 28.30
C ASP A 132 17.77 -9.73 27.28
N PRO A 133 16.62 -9.20 27.73
CA PRO A 133 15.42 -9.01 26.90
C PRO A 133 15.70 -8.16 25.65
N GLU A 134 16.63 -7.20 25.71
CA GLU A 134 17.02 -6.36 24.58
C GLU A 134 17.69 -7.15 23.44
N SER A 135 18.29 -8.31 23.76
CA SER A 135 18.84 -9.23 22.76
C SER A 135 17.75 -10.01 22.01
N ARG A 136 16.57 -10.18 22.62
CA ARG A 136 15.47 -10.98 22.10
C ARG A 136 14.68 -10.23 21.03
N TRP A 137 14.02 -10.99 20.16
CA TRP A 137 13.24 -10.46 19.06
C TRP A 137 11.93 -11.24 18.88
N GLY A 138 10.95 -10.63 18.23
CA GLY A 138 9.73 -11.32 17.80
C GLY A 138 9.27 -10.71 16.49
N GLY A 139 8.78 -11.53 15.57
CA GLY A 139 8.34 -11.05 14.27
C GLY A 139 7.24 -11.87 13.60
N ILE A 140 6.59 -11.23 12.65
CA ILE A 140 5.54 -11.77 11.80
C ILE A 140 5.88 -11.49 10.33
N MET A 141 5.41 -12.34 9.43
CA MET A 141 5.59 -12.15 8.00
C MET A 141 4.34 -12.48 7.21
N ARG A 142 4.28 -11.96 5.99
CA ARG A 142 3.15 -12.15 5.07
C ARG A 142 3.62 -12.12 3.63
N LYS A 143 2.79 -12.67 2.73
CA LYS A 143 2.93 -12.45 1.29
C LYS A 143 2.51 -11.04 0.88
N ILE A 144 3.10 -10.57 -0.21
CA ILE A 144 2.75 -9.35 -0.94
C ILE A 144 2.09 -9.75 -2.24
N GLU A 145 0.87 -9.25 -2.48
CA GLU A 145 0.08 -9.63 -3.67
C GLU A 145 0.62 -9.00 -4.96
N THR A 146 1.18 -7.78 -4.87
CA THR A 146 1.75 -7.06 -6.02
C THR A 146 3.26 -6.96 -5.87
N SER A 147 3.99 -7.93 -6.42
CA SER A 147 5.44 -8.06 -6.20
C SER A 147 6.31 -7.08 -6.96
N ASP A 148 5.87 -6.60 -8.13
CA ASP A 148 6.60 -5.61 -8.92
C ASP A 148 6.25 -4.20 -8.45
N PHE A 149 6.99 -3.72 -7.45
CA PHE A 149 6.80 -2.39 -6.87
C PHE A 149 7.19 -1.27 -7.84
N GLU A 150 8.06 -1.52 -8.82
CA GLU A 150 8.43 -0.52 -9.84
C GLU A 150 7.29 -0.30 -10.83
N ALA A 151 6.70 -1.39 -11.33
CA ALA A 151 5.54 -1.33 -12.21
C ALA A 151 4.33 -0.74 -11.47
N ALA A 152 4.07 -1.21 -10.26
CA ALA A 152 2.96 -0.74 -9.42
C ALA A 152 3.20 0.65 -8.80
N ASN A 153 4.42 1.19 -8.89
CA ASN A 153 4.83 2.46 -8.30
C ASN A 153 4.53 2.58 -6.80
N ILE A 154 4.84 1.53 -6.05
CA ILE A 154 4.83 1.56 -4.59
C ILE A 154 6.00 2.43 -4.12
N GLU A 155 5.70 3.47 -3.36
CA GLU A 155 6.71 4.43 -2.92
C GLU A 155 6.95 4.40 -1.42
N PHE A 156 5.92 4.13 -0.62
CA PHE A 156 6.02 4.22 0.84
C PHE A 156 5.37 3.02 1.56
N ILE A 157 5.95 2.64 2.69
CA ILE A 157 5.21 1.98 3.78
C ILE A 157 4.69 3.11 4.66
N GLU A 158 3.37 3.24 4.79
CA GLU A 158 2.75 4.32 5.57
C GLU A 158 1.85 3.74 6.66
N PHE A 159 1.95 4.27 7.89
CA PHE A 159 1.11 3.82 8.99
C PHE A 159 0.90 4.91 10.05
N TRP A 160 -0.28 4.89 10.65
CA TRP A 160 -0.59 5.62 11.88
C TRP A 160 -0.47 4.68 13.07
N VAL A 161 0.43 5.00 14.01
CA VAL A 161 0.62 4.24 15.24
C VAL A 161 0.39 5.13 16.46
N MET A 162 -0.30 4.59 17.47
CA MET A 162 -0.46 5.28 18.75
C MET A 162 0.90 5.36 19.46
N ASP A 163 1.11 6.43 20.22
CA ASP A 163 2.28 6.57 21.09
C ASP A 163 2.42 5.36 22.03
N PRO A 164 3.47 4.53 21.88
CA PRO A 164 3.66 3.35 22.73
C PRO A 164 3.98 3.71 24.19
N PHE A 165 4.24 4.99 24.49
CA PHE A 165 4.55 5.48 25.83
C PHE A 165 3.36 6.16 26.50
N VAL A 166 2.16 6.14 25.90
CA VAL A 166 0.98 6.89 26.36
C VAL A 166 0.59 6.65 27.84
N ASN A 167 0.86 5.45 28.35
CA ASN A 167 0.58 5.08 29.75
C ASN A 167 1.82 5.12 30.67
N ASP A 168 3.02 5.36 30.14
CA ASP A 168 4.27 5.39 30.93
C ASP A 168 4.54 6.81 31.48
N SER A 169 3.78 7.16 32.51
CA SER A 169 3.90 8.43 33.21
C SER A 169 5.20 8.57 34.03
N LEU A 170 5.87 7.46 34.36
CA LEU A 170 7.10 7.42 35.13
C LEU A 170 8.37 7.47 34.28
N LEU A 171 8.23 7.52 32.95
CA LEU A 171 9.33 7.57 31.98
C LEU A 171 10.32 6.40 32.12
N GLN A 172 9.83 5.21 32.47
CA GLN A 172 10.66 4.04 32.73
C GLN A 172 10.99 3.24 31.45
N HIS A 173 10.09 3.22 30.48
CA HIS A 173 10.29 2.52 29.21
C HIS A 173 11.33 3.23 28.36
N LYS A 174 12.44 2.54 28.06
CA LYS A 174 13.51 3.05 27.20
C LYS A 174 13.17 3.01 25.72
N GLY A 175 12.20 2.18 25.33
CA GLY A 175 11.89 1.92 23.93
C GLY A 175 12.77 0.86 23.30
N GLY A 176 12.65 0.71 21.98
CA GLY A 176 13.34 -0.31 21.19
C GLY A 176 13.25 0.01 19.70
N ASP A 177 13.39 -0.98 18.84
CA ASP A 177 13.38 -0.81 17.39
C ASP A 177 12.35 -1.73 16.72
N LEU A 178 11.56 -1.17 15.81
CA LEU A 178 10.69 -1.89 14.87
C LEU A 178 11.37 -1.94 13.51
N TYR A 179 11.36 -3.10 12.87
CA TYR A 179 11.97 -3.31 11.57
C TYR A 179 10.95 -3.81 10.56
N PHE A 180 11.10 -3.35 9.33
CA PHE A 180 10.40 -3.89 8.16
C PHE A 180 11.43 -4.46 7.19
N ASN A 181 11.19 -5.69 6.74
CA ASN A 181 11.95 -6.32 5.68
C ASN A 181 11.05 -6.48 4.45
N LEU A 182 11.54 -6.10 3.27
CA LEU A 182 10.85 -6.23 1.99
C LEU A 182 11.73 -7.00 1.00
N GLY A 183 11.23 -8.12 0.48
CA GLY A 183 11.92 -8.89 -0.57
C GLY A 183 11.53 -10.35 -0.58
N ASP A 184 12.51 -11.21 -0.84
CA ASP A 184 12.41 -12.64 -0.60
C ASP A 184 12.81 -12.93 0.85
N ILE A 185 11.87 -13.48 1.61
CA ILE A 185 12.05 -13.85 3.02
C ILE A 185 11.79 -15.35 3.11
N SER A 186 12.59 -16.03 3.93
CA SER A 186 12.49 -17.48 4.13
C SER A 186 11.14 -17.83 4.75
N GLU A 187 10.44 -18.78 4.15
CA GLU A 187 9.22 -19.39 4.67
C GLU A 187 9.53 -20.51 5.68
N ASP A 188 10.79 -20.96 5.73
CA ASP A 188 11.30 -21.94 6.70
C ASP A 188 11.43 -21.29 8.11
N VAL A 189 10.35 -21.42 8.90
CA VAL A 189 10.19 -20.92 10.26
C VAL A 189 10.94 -21.80 11.25
N LEU A 190 10.87 -23.13 11.07
CA LEU A 190 11.61 -24.14 11.81
C LEU A 190 12.78 -24.65 10.97
N LYS A 191 13.91 -23.92 11.03
CA LYS A 191 15.04 -24.10 10.11
C LYS A 191 15.56 -25.55 10.06
N ASP A 192 15.07 -26.33 9.11
CA ASP A 192 15.48 -27.70 8.82
C ASP A 192 15.43 -28.06 7.32
N SER A 193 15.07 -27.09 6.46
CA SER A 193 14.91 -27.25 5.01
C SER A 193 13.85 -28.30 4.61
N ARG A 194 12.92 -28.62 5.50
CA ARG A 194 11.74 -29.46 5.23
C ARG A 194 10.51 -28.58 5.32
N LYS A 195 9.64 -28.68 4.32
CA LYS A 195 8.38 -27.93 4.34
C LYS A 195 7.47 -28.55 5.39
N SER A 196 7.20 -27.85 6.49
CA SER A 196 6.14 -28.25 7.42
C SER A 196 4.75 -27.92 6.85
N PHE A 197 3.81 -28.85 7.00
CA PHE A 197 2.41 -28.66 6.65
C PHE A 197 1.53 -29.69 7.38
N GLU A 198 0.60 -29.17 8.19
CA GLU A 198 -0.24 -29.95 9.10
C GLU A 198 -1.14 -30.98 8.40
N ASN A 199 -1.69 -30.63 7.24
CA ASN A 199 -2.58 -31.53 6.51
C ASN A 199 -1.85 -32.75 5.90
N GLY A 200 -0.53 -32.77 5.93
CA GLY A 200 0.29 -33.93 5.61
C GLY A 200 0.54 -34.87 6.78
N LEU A 201 0.20 -34.46 8.01
CA LEU A 201 0.38 -35.26 9.20
C LEU A 201 -0.65 -36.43 9.25
N PRO A 202 -0.35 -37.49 10.02
CA PRO A 202 -1.23 -38.64 10.15
C PRO A 202 -2.63 -38.26 10.63
N THR A 203 -3.66 -38.95 10.14
CA THR A 203 -5.05 -38.73 10.57
C THR A 203 -5.43 -39.54 11.82
N THR A 204 -4.49 -40.29 12.38
CA THR A 204 -4.69 -41.19 13.53
C THR A 204 -3.46 -41.18 14.42
N SER A 205 -3.55 -41.80 15.59
CA SER A 205 -2.41 -41.99 16.51
C SER A 205 -1.27 -42.84 15.93
N VAL A 206 -1.49 -43.55 14.82
CA VAL A 206 -0.42 -44.29 14.14
C VAL A 206 0.41 -43.32 13.32
N VAL A 207 1.64 -43.06 13.79
CA VAL A 207 2.62 -42.23 13.10
C VAL A 207 3.13 -42.96 11.86
N ALA A 208 2.70 -42.51 10.68
CA ALA A 208 3.06 -43.07 9.37
C ALA A 208 3.27 -41.95 8.35
N ASN A 209 4.13 -42.20 7.35
CA ASN A 209 4.50 -41.22 6.31
C ASN A 209 5.09 -39.91 6.87
N THR A 210 5.77 -39.97 8.01
CA THR A 210 6.50 -38.85 8.60
C THR A 210 7.99 -39.16 8.69
N ASP A 211 8.81 -38.11 8.62
CA ASP A 211 10.24 -38.09 8.93
C ASP A 211 10.44 -37.24 10.20
N THR A 212 11.63 -37.25 10.79
CA THR A 212 11.93 -36.47 12.01
C THR A 212 13.10 -35.53 11.80
N THR A 213 12.99 -34.30 12.29
CA THR A 213 14.07 -33.29 12.35
C THR A 213 14.36 -32.94 13.80
N ILE A 214 15.29 -32.02 14.10
CA ILE A 214 15.52 -31.61 15.50
C ILE A 214 14.30 -30.94 16.14
N TRP A 215 13.41 -30.39 15.31
CA TRP A 215 12.21 -29.67 15.74
C TRP A 215 11.06 -30.61 16.06
N GLY A 216 10.85 -31.63 15.24
CA GLY A 216 9.76 -32.58 15.45
C GLY A 216 9.55 -33.54 14.28
N ARG A 217 8.32 -33.64 13.81
CA ARG A 217 7.87 -34.53 12.72
C ARG A 217 7.40 -33.73 11.52
N VAL A 218 7.89 -34.12 10.35
CA VAL A 218 7.49 -33.53 9.07
C VAL A 218 6.90 -34.60 8.16
N SER A 219 5.91 -34.24 7.35
CA SER A 219 5.31 -35.18 6.40
C SER A 219 6.26 -35.53 5.25
N THR A 220 6.25 -36.80 4.84
CA THR A 220 6.96 -37.28 3.63
C THR A 220 6.08 -37.24 2.38
N LEU A 221 4.82 -36.84 2.53
CA LEU A 221 3.87 -36.69 1.43
C LEU A 221 4.11 -35.39 0.66
N GLN A 222 3.49 -35.27 -0.51
CA GLN A 222 3.43 -34.01 -1.23
C GLN A 222 2.15 -33.27 -0.84
N SER A 223 2.26 -32.01 -0.41
CA SER A 223 1.10 -31.15 -0.23
C SER A 223 0.47 -30.82 -1.59
N LEU A 224 -0.79 -31.24 -1.79
CA LEU A 224 -1.56 -31.02 -3.02
C LEU A 224 -2.65 -29.95 -2.85
N VAL A 225 -3.19 -29.85 -1.64
CA VAL A 225 -4.28 -28.95 -1.27
C VAL A 225 -4.01 -28.41 0.14
N ARG A 226 -4.53 -27.22 0.43
CA ARG A 226 -4.43 -26.57 1.75
C ARG A 226 -5.71 -26.79 2.56
N GLU A 227 -6.06 -28.05 2.79
CA GLU A 227 -7.26 -28.40 3.54
C GLU A 227 -6.96 -29.58 4.45
N PHE A 228 -7.52 -29.54 5.65
CA PHE A 228 -7.50 -30.66 6.58
C PHE A 228 -8.36 -31.83 6.07
N ASP A 229 -8.20 -33.01 6.70
CA ASP A 229 -9.08 -34.14 6.45
C ASP A 229 -10.53 -33.82 6.86
N ASN A 230 -11.50 -34.39 6.13
CA ASN A 230 -12.93 -34.12 6.34
C ASN A 230 -13.48 -34.79 7.61
N ASN A 231 -12.76 -35.76 8.19
CA ASN A 231 -13.14 -36.37 9.46
C ASN A 231 -12.66 -35.52 10.63
N SER A 232 -13.59 -35.03 11.46
CA SER A 232 -13.27 -34.19 12.63
C SER A 232 -12.33 -34.88 13.62
N ALA A 233 -12.42 -36.20 13.77
CA ALA A 233 -11.54 -36.94 14.68
C ALA A 233 -10.07 -36.94 14.25
N SER A 234 -9.79 -36.67 12.96
CA SER A 234 -8.44 -36.55 12.41
C SER A 234 -7.77 -35.24 12.84
N ARG A 235 -8.55 -34.19 13.14
CA ARG A 235 -8.04 -32.83 13.38
C ARG A 235 -7.03 -32.79 14.52
N GLN A 236 -7.28 -33.50 15.62
CA GLN A 236 -6.38 -33.58 16.79
C GLN A 236 -4.99 -34.19 16.49
N TYR A 237 -4.82 -34.82 15.33
CA TYR A 237 -3.55 -35.41 14.89
C TYR A 237 -2.90 -34.61 13.75
N GLN A 238 -3.59 -33.58 13.23
CA GLN A 238 -3.12 -32.74 12.14
C GLN A 238 -2.86 -31.30 12.59
N ASP A 239 -3.73 -30.71 13.40
CA ASP A 239 -3.64 -29.36 13.96
C ASP A 239 -2.67 -29.39 15.15
N LEU A 240 -1.37 -29.50 14.86
CA LEU A 240 -0.24 -29.75 15.77
C LEU A 240 0.91 -28.74 15.52
N GLY A 241 0.62 -27.64 14.85
CA GLY A 241 1.57 -26.62 14.48
C GLY A 241 2.70 -27.06 13.55
N PHE A 242 3.79 -26.29 13.56
CA PHE A 242 4.89 -26.46 12.61
C PHE A 242 5.80 -27.65 12.96
N ASP A 243 5.86 -28.08 14.22
CA ASP A 243 6.69 -29.23 14.62
C ASP A 243 5.97 -30.58 14.46
N GLY A 244 4.65 -30.59 14.26
CA GLY A 244 3.86 -31.80 14.07
C GLY A 244 3.85 -32.73 15.29
N LEU A 245 4.07 -32.18 16.47
CA LEU A 245 4.02 -32.87 17.75
C LEU A 245 2.86 -32.30 18.58
N ASN A 246 2.27 -33.14 19.43
CA ASN A 246 1.43 -32.62 20.52
C ASN A 246 2.29 -32.51 21.79
N ASN A 247 1.79 -31.77 22.78
CA ASN A 247 2.44 -31.59 24.08
C ASN A 247 2.98 -32.88 24.74
N ASN A 248 2.27 -34.02 24.60
CA ASN A 248 2.72 -35.31 25.16
C ASN A 248 3.95 -35.85 24.40
N ASP A 249 3.91 -35.77 23.08
CA ASP A 249 5.01 -36.20 22.22
C ASP A 249 6.20 -35.25 22.33
N GLU A 250 5.99 -33.94 22.41
CA GLU A 250 7.03 -32.94 22.67
C GLU A 250 7.76 -33.20 23.99
N SER A 251 7.03 -33.56 25.05
CA SER A 251 7.62 -33.87 26.36
C SER A 251 8.60 -35.03 26.30
N VAL A 252 8.34 -36.00 25.41
CA VAL A 252 9.23 -37.14 25.16
C VAL A 252 10.36 -36.73 24.22
N PHE A 253 10.05 -35.98 23.16
CA PHE A 253 10.98 -35.59 22.11
C PHE A 253 12.05 -34.61 22.63
N HIS A 254 11.65 -33.59 23.37
CA HIS A 254 12.49 -32.56 23.97
C HIS A 254 12.86 -32.87 25.43
N LYS A 255 12.88 -34.14 25.82
CA LYS A 255 13.21 -34.57 27.18
C LYS A 255 14.55 -34.01 27.68
N THR A 256 15.58 -33.96 26.83
CA THR A 256 16.89 -33.39 27.18
C THR A 256 16.80 -31.91 27.54
N TYR A 257 15.98 -31.16 26.82
CA TYR A 257 15.72 -29.75 27.12
C TYR A 257 15.00 -29.61 28.46
N LEU A 258 13.91 -30.34 28.69
CA LEU A 258 13.16 -30.32 29.96
C LEU A 258 14.03 -30.74 31.16
N GLU A 259 14.92 -31.72 30.99
CA GLU A 259 15.88 -32.12 32.02
C GLU A 259 16.88 -30.99 32.34
N SER A 260 17.31 -30.21 31.36
CA SER A 260 18.18 -29.06 31.60
C SER A 260 17.49 -27.98 32.44
N LEU A 261 16.19 -27.77 32.23
CA LEU A 261 15.39 -26.78 32.94
C LEU A 261 15.21 -27.07 34.43
N LYS A 262 15.21 -28.36 34.82
CA LYS A 262 15.07 -28.79 36.23
C LYS A 262 16.14 -28.21 37.15
N SER A 263 17.31 -27.88 36.59
CA SER A 263 18.42 -27.27 37.33
C SER A 263 18.33 -25.74 37.44
N ILE A 264 17.42 -25.12 36.68
CA ILE A 264 17.32 -23.66 36.52
C ILE A 264 16.02 -23.13 37.13
N LEU A 265 14.88 -23.77 36.81
CA LEU A 265 13.53 -23.28 37.08
C LEU A 265 13.00 -23.68 38.45
N ASN A 266 12.15 -22.82 39.01
CA ASN A 266 11.30 -23.17 40.14
C ASN A 266 10.24 -24.20 39.74
N GLN A 267 9.82 -25.07 40.68
CA GLN A 267 8.88 -26.18 40.41
C GLN A 267 7.60 -25.75 39.67
N ASN A 268 6.91 -24.72 40.15
CA ASN A 268 5.66 -24.25 39.53
C ASN A 268 5.88 -23.66 38.12
N VAL A 269 7.08 -23.17 37.82
CA VAL A 269 7.42 -22.63 36.50
C VAL A 269 7.79 -23.78 35.57
N LEU A 270 8.53 -24.77 36.06
CA LEU A 270 8.87 -25.98 35.32
C LEU A 270 7.62 -26.71 34.82
N GLU A 271 6.57 -26.82 35.64
CA GLU A 271 5.29 -27.44 35.23
C GLU A 271 4.68 -26.74 34.00
N LYS A 272 4.83 -25.42 33.86
CA LYS A 272 4.37 -24.70 32.65
C LYS A 272 5.16 -25.09 31.40
N PHE A 273 6.47 -25.32 31.54
CA PHE A 273 7.32 -25.78 30.44
C PHE A 273 7.10 -27.26 30.12
N GLU A 274 6.76 -28.09 31.11
CA GLU A 274 6.42 -29.50 30.88
C GLU A 274 5.04 -29.67 30.24
N ASN A 275 4.10 -28.74 30.46
CA ASN A 275 2.77 -28.77 29.83
C ASN A 275 2.77 -28.25 28.37
N ASP A 276 3.76 -27.44 28.01
CA ASP A 276 3.89 -26.78 26.70
C ASP A 276 5.37 -26.68 26.31
N PRO A 277 6.08 -27.78 26.02
CA PRO A 277 7.52 -27.73 25.78
C PRO A 277 7.93 -26.78 24.65
N ALA A 278 7.23 -26.79 23.51
CA ALA A 278 7.50 -25.95 22.35
C ALA A 278 7.03 -24.50 22.51
N GLY A 279 6.05 -24.20 23.37
CA GLY A 279 5.59 -22.82 23.59
C GLY A 279 4.63 -22.31 22.50
N ASP A 280 3.98 -23.20 21.78
CA ASP A 280 3.24 -22.96 20.54
C ASP A 280 1.74 -23.29 20.65
N ASN A 281 1.26 -23.70 21.83
CA ASN A 281 -0.16 -23.91 22.10
C ASN A 281 -1.02 -22.67 21.79
N TYR A 282 -2.14 -22.92 21.13
CA TYR A 282 -3.20 -21.95 20.90
C TYR A 282 -4.15 -21.82 22.10
N HIS A 283 -4.62 -20.61 22.35
CA HIS A 283 -5.78 -20.40 23.21
C HIS A 283 -6.73 -19.34 22.68
N TYR A 284 -8.04 -19.64 22.67
CA TYR A 284 -9.04 -18.68 22.25
C TYR A 284 -9.25 -17.60 23.31
N PHE A 285 -9.24 -16.34 22.89
CA PHE A 285 -9.30 -15.18 23.79
C PHE A 285 -10.59 -15.08 24.64
N ARG A 286 -11.65 -15.83 24.29
CA ARG A 286 -12.93 -15.88 25.03
C ARG A 286 -13.09 -17.10 25.94
N GLY A 287 -12.07 -17.94 26.10
CA GLY A 287 -12.17 -19.15 26.93
C GLY A 287 -12.74 -18.86 28.33
N SER A 288 -13.62 -19.74 28.79
CA SER A 288 -14.28 -19.66 30.10
C SER A 288 -13.30 -19.84 31.26
N ASP A 289 -12.23 -20.60 31.05
CA ASP A 289 -11.12 -20.73 31.98
C ASP A 289 -10.37 -19.39 32.21
N TYR A 290 -10.23 -18.56 31.17
CA TYR A 290 -9.70 -17.20 31.30
C TYR A 290 -10.67 -16.29 32.05
N ASP A 291 -11.99 -16.55 31.97
CA ASP A 291 -13.01 -15.83 32.76
C ASP A 291 -12.89 -16.17 34.24
N ASP A 292 -12.73 -17.46 34.56
CA ASP A 292 -12.54 -17.96 35.93
C ASP A 292 -11.24 -17.41 36.56
N GLN A 293 -10.19 -17.26 35.76
CA GLN A 293 -8.92 -16.63 36.14
C GLN A 293 -8.99 -15.10 36.20
N LYS A 294 -10.05 -14.49 35.68
CA LYS A 294 -10.26 -13.03 35.58
C LYS A 294 -9.12 -12.29 34.86
N LEU A 295 -8.65 -12.84 33.74
CA LEU A 295 -7.55 -12.25 32.96
C LEU A 295 -7.95 -10.93 32.28
N GLY A 296 -7.01 -9.97 32.23
CA GLY A 296 -7.17 -8.74 31.47
C GLY A 296 -7.29 -8.98 29.96
N ILE A 297 -7.74 -7.96 29.22
CA ILE A 297 -7.99 -8.07 27.77
C ILE A 297 -6.70 -8.42 27.01
N LEU A 298 -5.55 -7.83 27.37
CA LEU A 298 -4.28 -8.04 26.68
C LEU A 298 -3.73 -9.46 26.89
N GLU A 299 -3.83 -9.95 28.13
CA GLU A 299 -3.40 -11.29 28.51
C GLU A 299 -4.14 -12.37 27.71
N ARG A 300 -5.42 -12.16 27.40
CA ARG A 300 -6.25 -13.10 26.64
C ARG A 300 -5.79 -13.32 25.20
N TYR A 301 -5.09 -12.35 24.61
CA TYR A 301 -4.58 -12.47 23.23
C TYR A 301 -3.16 -13.01 23.15
N LYS A 302 -2.46 -13.23 24.27
CA LYS A 302 -1.06 -13.67 24.27
C LYS A 302 -0.86 -14.98 23.49
N ASP A 303 -1.74 -15.95 23.70
CA ASP A 303 -1.62 -17.29 23.11
C ASP A 303 -2.56 -17.50 21.92
N PHE A 304 -3.23 -16.44 21.45
CA PHE A 304 -4.16 -16.53 20.32
C PHE A 304 -3.46 -16.81 18.97
N ASN A 305 -2.16 -16.61 18.90
CA ASN A 305 -1.36 -16.83 17.70
C ASN A 305 -0.56 -18.14 17.71
N GLY A 306 -0.77 -19.01 18.72
CA GLY A 306 -0.16 -20.34 18.74
C GLY A 306 -0.65 -21.19 17.57
N PRO A 307 0.22 -21.96 16.90
CA PRO A 307 -0.18 -22.85 15.81
C PRO A 307 -0.80 -24.19 16.29
N ASP A 308 -0.37 -24.79 17.41
CA ASP A 308 -0.95 -26.06 17.89
C ASP A 308 -2.38 -25.85 18.40
N GLY A 309 -3.36 -26.49 17.73
CA GLY A 309 -4.77 -26.48 18.12
C GLY A 309 -5.53 -25.21 17.73
N ASN A 310 -5.08 -24.45 16.74
CA ASN A 310 -5.69 -23.17 16.35
C ASN A 310 -6.87 -23.30 15.38
N SER A 311 -7.09 -24.51 14.88
CA SER A 311 -8.11 -24.85 13.89
C SER A 311 -9.07 -25.95 14.38
N PRO A 312 -9.62 -25.89 15.62
CA PRO A 312 -10.56 -26.91 16.11
C PRO A 312 -11.85 -26.92 15.31
N THR A 313 -12.47 -28.10 15.16
CA THR A 313 -13.83 -28.19 14.60
C THR A 313 -14.87 -27.66 15.60
N ALA A 314 -16.10 -27.43 15.13
CA ALA A 314 -17.18 -26.99 16.01
C ALA A 314 -17.46 -27.99 17.15
N GLU A 315 -17.30 -29.28 16.90
CA GLU A 315 -17.49 -30.35 17.89
C GLU A 315 -16.33 -30.46 18.88
N MET A 316 -15.14 -29.95 18.53
CA MET A 316 -13.96 -29.91 19.39
C MET A 316 -13.90 -28.64 20.25
N SER A 317 -14.73 -27.63 19.96
CA SER A 317 -14.74 -26.41 20.73
C SER A 317 -15.18 -26.70 22.18
N PRO A 318 -14.37 -26.32 23.20
CA PRO A 318 -14.76 -26.48 24.59
C PRO A 318 -15.88 -25.53 25.00
N GLU A 319 -16.16 -24.53 24.16
CA GLU A 319 -17.15 -23.48 24.36
C GLU A 319 -18.43 -23.73 23.56
N SER A 320 -19.51 -23.02 23.92
CA SER A 320 -20.78 -23.05 23.17
C SER A 320 -20.74 -22.39 21.79
N TYR A 321 -19.58 -21.88 21.38
CA TYR A 321 -19.33 -21.16 20.13
C TYR A 321 -18.00 -21.63 19.53
N THR A 322 -17.81 -21.35 18.24
CA THR A 322 -16.55 -21.67 17.55
C THR A 322 -15.37 -20.97 18.19
N THR A 323 -14.33 -21.75 18.46
CA THR A 323 -13.06 -21.30 19.06
C THR A 323 -11.90 -21.33 18.07
N SER A 324 -12.16 -21.56 16.78
CA SER A 324 -11.14 -21.61 15.73
C SER A 324 -10.66 -20.21 15.30
N ALA A 325 -9.35 -20.04 15.19
CA ALA A 325 -8.69 -18.84 14.66
C ALA A 325 -8.51 -18.89 13.14
N SER A 326 -8.34 -20.09 12.60
CA SER A 326 -8.23 -20.43 11.18
C SER A 326 -8.99 -21.73 10.88
N THR A 327 -9.42 -21.91 9.64
CA THR A 327 -9.89 -23.22 9.14
C THR A 327 -8.85 -23.90 8.26
N GLN A 328 -7.80 -23.17 7.89
CA GLN A 328 -6.73 -23.62 7.01
C GLN A 328 -5.55 -24.14 7.84
N PRO A 329 -4.90 -25.23 7.41
CA PRO A 329 -3.71 -25.76 8.07
C PRO A 329 -2.55 -24.76 8.03
N ASP A 330 -1.76 -24.79 9.10
CA ASP A 330 -0.48 -24.12 9.17
C ASP A 330 0.55 -24.85 8.30
N MET A 331 1.32 -24.07 7.55
CA MET A 331 2.34 -24.59 6.64
C MET A 331 3.39 -23.52 6.31
N GLU A 332 4.60 -23.98 6.03
CA GLU A 332 5.74 -23.18 5.56
C GLU A 332 5.67 -22.98 4.04
N ASP A 333 4.50 -22.49 3.59
CA ASP A 333 4.19 -22.06 2.23
C ASP A 333 3.15 -20.93 2.33
N ILE A 334 3.66 -19.75 2.66
CA ILE A 334 2.87 -18.55 2.95
C ILE A 334 2.27 -18.00 1.66
N ASN A 335 3.02 -18.11 0.57
CA ASN A 335 2.62 -17.56 -0.72
C ASN A 335 1.70 -18.50 -1.54
N GLY A 336 1.66 -19.80 -1.21
CA GLY A 336 0.77 -20.79 -1.82
C GLY A 336 1.28 -21.34 -3.15
N ASP A 337 2.59 -21.31 -3.42
CA ASP A 337 3.20 -21.85 -4.65
C ASP A 337 3.53 -23.35 -4.57
N ASN A 338 3.19 -24.00 -3.45
CA ASN A 338 3.46 -25.39 -3.11
C ASN A 338 4.94 -25.72 -2.89
N THR A 339 5.82 -24.72 -2.85
CA THR A 339 7.25 -24.88 -2.57
C THR A 339 7.63 -24.22 -1.26
N LEU A 340 8.81 -24.57 -0.73
CA LEU A 340 9.40 -23.90 0.42
C LEU A 340 10.41 -22.88 -0.10
N ASN A 341 10.19 -21.59 0.13
CA ASN A 341 11.20 -20.58 -0.14
C ASN A 341 12.18 -20.48 1.04
N GLU A 342 13.45 -20.79 0.82
CA GLU A 342 14.51 -20.61 1.83
C GLU A 342 15.39 -19.38 1.58
N TYR A 343 15.11 -18.61 0.53
CA TYR A 343 15.94 -17.47 0.16
C TYR A 343 15.68 -16.27 1.07
N GLU A 344 16.77 -15.69 1.59
CA GLU A 344 16.76 -14.40 2.28
C GLU A 344 17.46 -13.34 1.42
N ARG A 345 16.68 -12.49 0.76
CA ARG A 345 17.14 -11.38 -0.08
C ARG A 345 16.17 -10.22 0.10
N TYR A 346 16.50 -9.27 0.95
CA TYR A 346 15.55 -8.24 1.35
C TYR A 346 16.22 -6.91 1.65
N TYR A 347 15.44 -5.85 1.54
CA TYR A 347 15.73 -4.52 2.04
C TYR A 347 15.20 -4.40 3.47
N GLN A 348 15.94 -3.72 4.35
CA GLN A 348 15.57 -3.51 5.74
C GLN A 348 15.39 -2.02 6.02
N TYR A 349 14.32 -1.70 6.75
CA TYR A 349 14.00 -0.35 7.21
C TYR A 349 13.83 -0.37 8.72
N LYS A 350 14.52 0.53 9.41
CA LYS A 350 14.54 0.63 10.87
C LYS A 350 13.73 1.82 11.35
N VAL A 351 12.78 1.57 12.23
CA VAL A 351 12.01 2.58 12.96
C VAL A 351 12.41 2.55 14.44
N SER A 352 13.00 3.63 14.93
CA SER A 352 13.34 3.78 16.34
C SER A 352 12.08 4.14 17.14
N LEU A 353 11.77 3.38 18.18
CA LEU A 353 10.65 3.64 19.07
C LEU A 353 11.19 4.06 20.43
N ARG A 354 11.94 5.17 20.45
CA ARG A 354 12.47 5.83 21.64
C ARG A 354 11.95 7.25 21.68
N ARG A 355 11.63 7.78 22.87
CA ARG A 355 10.94 9.08 23.02
C ARG A 355 11.67 10.23 22.32
N GLU A 356 12.99 10.23 22.38
CA GLU A 356 13.87 11.22 21.73
C GLU A 356 13.79 11.22 20.19
N ASP A 357 13.38 10.10 19.59
CA ASP A 357 13.26 9.91 18.15
C ASP A 357 11.81 10.10 17.66
N MET A 358 10.83 10.24 18.56
CA MET A 358 9.41 10.45 18.25
C MET A 358 9.13 11.93 17.93
N VAL A 359 9.84 12.49 16.96
CA VAL A 359 9.76 13.90 16.55
C VAL A 359 9.52 14.00 15.04
N VAL A 360 8.57 14.84 14.64
CA VAL A 360 8.25 15.10 13.22
C VAL A 360 9.50 15.55 12.45
N GLY A 361 9.71 14.97 11.27
CA GLY A 361 10.87 15.23 10.41
C GLY A 361 12.08 14.33 10.69
N LYS A 362 12.04 13.48 11.72
CA LYS A 362 13.03 12.43 11.99
C LYS A 362 12.35 11.07 11.97
N ASN A 363 13.15 10.00 11.85
CA ASN A 363 12.67 8.63 12.06
C ASN A 363 11.44 8.27 11.19
N TYR A 364 11.40 8.83 9.97
CA TYR A 364 10.27 8.69 9.03
C TYR A 364 8.93 9.27 9.50
N ILE A 365 8.88 10.08 10.56
CA ILE A 365 7.64 10.69 11.07
C ILE A 365 7.29 11.94 10.26
N THR A 366 6.10 11.96 9.66
CA THR A 366 5.61 13.08 8.84
C THR A 366 4.57 13.96 9.53
N ASP A 367 3.77 13.41 10.44
CA ASP A 367 2.74 14.15 11.17
C ASP A 367 2.51 13.55 12.56
N VAL A 368 1.93 14.35 13.45
CA VAL A 368 1.45 13.94 14.76
C VAL A 368 0.07 14.54 15.04
N LYS A 369 -0.90 13.70 15.40
CA LYS A 369 -2.23 14.14 15.83
C LYS A 369 -2.38 13.90 17.33
N GLU A 370 -2.80 14.93 18.05
CA GLU A 370 -3.19 14.81 19.46
C GLU A 370 -4.71 14.63 19.54
N ALA A 371 -5.14 13.48 20.03
CA ALA A 371 -6.54 13.16 20.25
C ALA A 371 -6.84 13.08 21.74
N THR A 372 -8.00 13.60 22.17
CA THR A 372 -8.54 13.33 23.50
C THR A 372 -9.62 12.27 23.36
N GLY A 373 -9.32 11.05 23.81
CA GLY A 373 -10.30 9.97 23.85
C GLY A 373 -11.11 10.05 25.15
N ASP A 374 -12.42 9.82 25.06
CA ASP A 374 -13.25 9.60 26.25
C ASP A 374 -13.05 8.14 26.71
N LEU A 375 -12.43 7.95 27.87
CA LEU A 375 -12.26 6.62 28.48
C LEU A 375 -13.55 6.17 29.17
N LYS A 376 -13.72 4.86 29.37
CA LYS A 376 -14.94 4.29 29.98
C LYS A 376 -15.14 4.74 31.41
N ASN A 377 -14.05 4.87 32.17
CA ASN A 377 -14.03 5.39 33.54
C ASN A 377 -14.29 6.90 33.65
N GLY A 378 -14.57 7.59 32.53
CA GLY A 378 -14.87 9.02 32.49
C GLY A 378 -13.64 9.93 32.50
N GLU A 379 -12.43 9.38 32.60
CA GLU A 379 -11.21 10.16 32.45
C GLU A 379 -10.99 10.57 30.99
N LYS A 380 -10.48 11.79 30.80
CA LYS A 380 -10.05 12.28 29.49
C LYS A 380 -8.54 12.23 29.44
N ASN A 381 -8.02 11.32 28.63
CA ASN A 381 -6.58 11.18 28.47
C ASN A 381 -6.17 11.43 27.01
N ARG A 382 -5.04 12.10 26.85
CA ARG A 382 -4.53 12.53 25.54
C ARG A 382 -3.67 11.42 24.97
N ALA A 383 -4.02 10.95 23.78
CA ALA A 383 -3.20 10.05 22.99
C ALA A 383 -2.58 10.82 21.82
N LYS A 384 -1.30 10.56 21.55
CA LYS A 384 -0.64 10.97 20.32
C LYS A 384 -0.71 9.85 19.31
N TRP A 385 -0.99 10.20 18.07
CA TRP A 385 -0.89 9.32 16.91
C TRP A 385 0.19 9.87 16.01
N TYR A 386 1.16 9.03 15.65
CA TYR A 386 2.26 9.39 14.78
C TYR A 386 2.06 8.76 13.41
N GLN A 387 2.21 9.57 12.36
CA GLN A 387 2.24 9.08 10.99
C GLN A 387 3.69 8.80 10.60
N PHE A 388 3.97 7.55 10.28
CA PHE A 388 5.23 7.13 9.68
C PHE A 388 5.05 6.96 8.18
N LYS A 389 6.04 7.42 7.42
CA LYS A 389 6.08 7.29 5.96
C LYS A 389 7.49 6.92 5.51
N ILE A 390 7.72 5.63 5.38
CA ILE A 390 9.04 5.06 5.07
C ILE A 390 9.21 4.96 3.54
N PRO A 391 10.17 5.66 2.93
CA PRO A 391 10.41 5.59 1.49
C PRO A 391 11.04 4.24 1.10
N VAL A 392 10.29 3.42 0.36
CA VAL A 392 10.71 2.06 -0.01
C VAL A 392 12.00 2.08 -0.84
N LYS A 393 12.20 3.07 -1.71
CA LYS A 393 13.40 3.18 -2.55
C LYS A 393 14.67 3.62 -1.78
N SER A 394 14.59 3.89 -0.48
CA SER A 394 15.72 4.32 0.36
C SER A 394 15.87 3.41 1.59
N PRO A 395 16.29 2.15 1.40
CA PRO A 395 16.48 1.22 2.50
C PRO A 395 17.70 1.59 3.36
N ASP A 396 17.63 1.26 4.65
CA ASP A 396 18.77 1.45 5.57
C ASP A 396 19.88 0.44 5.25
N GLU A 397 19.51 -0.82 5.02
CA GLU A 397 20.41 -1.92 4.67
C GLU A 397 19.80 -2.87 3.64
N ALA A 398 20.64 -3.60 2.92
CA ALA A 398 20.22 -4.60 1.93
C ALA A 398 20.99 -5.91 2.13
N PHE A 399 20.25 -7.03 2.15
CA PHE A 399 20.79 -8.35 2.44
C PHE A 399 20.54 -9.32 1.28
N GLY A 400 21.45 -10.27 1.07
CA GLY A 400 21.24 -11.36 0.12
C GLY A 400 21.35 -11.01 -1.36
N SER A 401 22.09 -9.95 -1.73
CA SER A 401 22.31 -9.52 -3.11
C SER A 401 21.01 -9.19 -3.87
N ILE A 402 20.08 -8.50 -3.22
CA ILE A 402 18.91 -7.88 -3.89
C ILE A 402 19.35 -6.60 -4.61
N SER A 403 18.82 -6.34 -5.82
CA SER A 403 19.29 -5.25 -6.69
C SER A 403 18.21 -4.26 -7.13
N ASP A 404 16.95 -4.68 -7.16
CA ASP A 404 15.83 -3.84 -7.59
C ASP A 404 14.55 -4.20 -6.82
N PHE A 405 13.44 -3.53 -7.14
CA PHE A 405 12.15 -3.69 -6.47
C PHE A 405 11.12 -4.41 -7.35
N LYS A 406 11.56 -5.19 -8.35
CA LYS A 406 10.65 -5.87 -9.29
C LYS A 406 10.07 -7.17 -8.75
N SER A 407 10.66 -7.72 -7.69
CA SER A 407 10.24 -8.99 -7.09
C SER A 407 10.28 -8.92 -5.56
N ILE A 408 9.34 -8.17 -4.99
CA ILE A 408 9.11 -8.11 -3.54
C ILE A 408 7.97 -9.07 -3.18
N ARG A 409 8.30 -10.31 -2.79
CA ARG A 409 7.30 -11.37 -2.54
C ARG A 409 6.73 -11.34 -1.12
N PHE A 410 7.52 -10.90 -0.15
CA PHE A 410 7.17 -10.95 1.26
C PHE A 410 7.47 -9.65 1.98
N MET A 411 6.74 -9.44 3.07
CA MET A 411 7.07 -8.46 4.09
C MET A 411 7.22 -9.17 5.44
N ARG A 412 8.30 -8.89 6.17
CA ARG A 412 8.49 -9.33 7.56
C ARG A 412 8.60 -8.10 8.45
N MET A 413 7.80 -8.05 9.51
CA MET A 413 7.84 -7.02 10.53
C MET A 413 8.32 -7.65 11.84
N PHE A 414 9.32 -7.05 12.50
CA PHE A 414 9.82 -7.58 13.76
C PHE A 414 10.29 -6.50 14.73
N MET A 415 10.25 -6.82 16.02
CA MET A 415 10.65 -5.94 17.12
C MET A 415 11.88 -6.50 17.82
N LYS A 416 12.83 -5.63 18.17
CA LYS A 416 14.06 -5.97 18.90
C LYS A 416 14.55 -4.79 19.74
N GLY A 417 15.30 -5.06 20.81
CA GLY A 417 15.96 -4.01 21.60
C GLY A 417 15.09 -3.41 22.71
N PHE A 418 13.98 -4.06 23.03
CA PHE A 418 13.08 -3.66 24.12
C PHE A 418 13.49 -4.36 25.42
N SER A 419 13.57 -3.59 26.51
CA SER A 419 13.76 -4.14 27.86
C SER A 419 12.45 -4.56 28.52
N ASP A 420 11.33 -3.97 28.09
CA ASP A 420 10.01 -4.10 28.71
C ASP A 420 8.92 -4.31 27.65
N SER A 421 7.79 -4.88 28.07
CA SER A 421 6.67 -5.18 27.18
C SER A 421 6.16 -3.93 26.48
N THR A 422 5.93 -4.00 25.17
CA THR A 422 5.54 -2.85 24.35
C THR A 422 4.41 -3.25 23.42
N ILE A 423 3.39 -2.39 23.29
CA ILE A 423 2.23 -2.62 22.42
C ILE A 423 2.18 -1.51 21.38
N LEU A 424 2.26 -1.88 20.12
CA LEU A 424 2.10 -0.96 18.99
C LEU A 424 0.70 -1.12 18.42
N ARG A 425 -0.06 -0.03 18.38
CA ARG A 425 -1.43 0.00 17.89
C ARG A 425 -1.48 0.66 16.51
N PHE A 426 -1.60 -0.13 15.45
CA PHE A 426 -1.65 0.37 14.08
C PHE A 426 -3.10 0.68 13.67
N ALA A 427 -3.44 1.96 13.59
CA ALA A 427 -4.73 2.40 13.04
C ALA A 427 -4.79 2.21 11.52
N THR A 428 -3.67 2.43 10.83
CA THR A 428 -3.45 2.09 9.43
C THR A 428 -2.09 1.39 9.29
N LEU A 429 -1.92 0.57 8.25
CA LEU A 429 -0.64 0.01 7.84
C LEU A 429 -0.75 -0.33 6.37
N ASP A 430 -0.20 0.50 5.51
CA ASP A 430 -0.46 0.48 4.07
C ASP A 430 0.83 0.48 3.25
N LEU A 431 0.80 -0.18 2.09
CA LEU A 431 1.70 0.16 0.99
C LEU A 431 1.04 1.24 0.15
N VAL A 432 1.72 2.38 0.01
CA VAL A 432 1.19 3.55 -0.70
C VAL A 432 1.80 3.64 -2.08
N ARG A 433 0.91 3.59 -3.07
CA ARG A 433 1.19 3.87 -4.48
C ARG A 433 1.02 5.35 -4.79
N ALA A 434 1.98 5.90 -5.54
CA ALA A 434 1.84 7.20 -6.19
C ALA A 434 1.39 7.03 -7.65
N ASP A 435 0.57 7.95 -8.17
CA ASP A 435 0.24 7.98 -9.61
C ASP A 435 1.26 8.80 -10.41
N TRP A 436 1.89 9.77 -9.75
CA TRP A 436 2.94 10.61 -10.31
C TRP A 436 4.31 10.08 -9.89
N ARG A 437 5.27 10.14 -10.81
CA ARG A 437 6.64 9.66 -10.64
C ARG A 437 7.62 10.82 -10.69
N LYS A 438 8.62 10.84 -9.81
CA LYS A 438 9.71 11.82 -9.89
C LYS A 438 10.50 11.61 -11.18
N TYR A 439 10.72 12.70 -11.94
CA TYR A 439 11.63 12.70 -13.07
C TYR A 439 13.05 12.96 -12.57
N THR A 440 13.94 11.98 -12.73
CA THR A 440 15.28 11.99 -12.12
C THR A 440 16.38 12.53 -13.04
N LYS A 441 16.06 12.81 -14.30
CA LYS A 441 16.99 13.33 -15.30
C LYS A 441 16.83 14.85 -15.43
N ASP A 442 17.81 15.48 -16.05
CA ASP A 442 17.70 16.88 -16.47
C ASP A 442 16.51 17.05 -17.43
N VAL A 443 15.65 18.02 -17.11
CA VAL A 443 14.40 18.28 -17.84
C VAL A 443 14.67 18.87 -19.23
N ASP A 444 15.71 19.72 -19.37
CA ASP A 444 15.99 20.48 -20.59
C ASP A 444 17.20 19.93 -21.39
N GLY A 445 17.88 18.92 -20.84
CA GLY A 445 18.96 18.15 -21.46
C GLY A 445 20.28 18.88 -21.57
N GLY A 446 20.51 19.86 -20.68
CA GLY A 446 21.84 20.41 -20.49
C GLY A 446 22.79 19.34 -19.94
N ALA A 447 24.06 19.42 -20.30
CA ALA A 447 25.13 18.73 -19.56
C ALA A 447 25.51 19.49 -18.26
N GLY A 448 24.71 20.50 -17.89
CA GLY A 448 24.87 21.29 -16.68
C GLY A 448 24.37 20.50 -15.49
N SER A 449 25.13 20.54 -14.40
CA SER A 449 24.86 19.90 -13.13
C SER A 449 23.37 19.73 -12.81
N ASN A 450 22.90 18.49 -12.67
CA ASN A 450 21.90 18.22 -11.63
C ASN A 450 22.50 18.85 -10.37
N ALA A 451 22.01 20.01 -9.95
CA ALA A 451 22.46 20.67 -8.74
C ALA A 451 22.39 19.61 -7.63
N LEU A 452 23.55 19.16 -7.15
CA LEU A 452 23.67 18.01 -6.24
C LEU A 452 22.88 18.23 -4.94
N ASN A 453 22.46 19.47 -4.68
CA ASN A 453 21.82 19.89 -3.46
C ASN A 453 20.29 20.09 -3.57
N THR A 454 19.71 20.18 -4.78
CA THR A 454 18.27 20.42 -4.92
C THR A 454 17.47 19.19 -4.50
N GLN A 455 16.63 19.34 -3.46
CA GLN A 455 15.71 18.31 -3.01
C GLN A 455 14.37 18.49 -3.72
N PHE A 456 13.80 17.39 -4.22
CA PHE A 456 12.49 17.40 -4.86
C PHE A 456 11.63 16.26 -4.33
N ASP A 457 10.48 16.62 -3.78
CA ASP A 457 9.51 15.70 -3.20
C ASP A 457 8.14 15.81 -3.85
N ILE A 458 7.51 14.64 -4.00
CA ILE A 458 6.14 14.50 -4.46
C ILE A 458 5.34 13.92 -3.30
N SER A 459 4.26 14.59 -2.94
CA SER A 459 3.34 14.12 -1.92
C SER A 459 1.91 14.50 -2.30
N ALA A 460 0.98 14.41 -1.36
CA ALA A 460 -0.39 14.80 -1.60
C ALA A 460 -0.97 15.41 -0.33
N VAL A 461 -1.80 16.44 -0.51
CA VAL A 461 -2.58 17.08 0.55
C VAL A 461 -4.06 16.85 0.28
N ASN A 462 -4.86 16.67 1.32
CA ASN A 462 -6.27 16.36 1.19
C ASN A 462 -7.13 17.04 2.27
N ILE A 463 -8.42 17.16 1.97
CA ILE A 463 -9.36 17.88 2.84
C ILE A 463 -9.61 17.16 4.16
N GLU A 464 -9.52 15.82 4.21
CA GLU A 464 -9.80 15.05 5.43
C GLU A 464 -8.64 15.02 6.43
N GLU A 465 -7.39 15.15 5.98
CA GLU A 465 -6.19 15.06 6.82
C GLU A 465 -5.47 16.42 7.01
N ASN A 466 -5.61 17.34 6.05
CA ASN A 466 -4.83 18.57 5.95
C ASN A 466 -5.66 19.86 6.01
N ALA A 467 -6.95 19.81 6.36
CA ALA A 467 -7.77 21.01 6.56
C ALA A 467 -7.27 21.92 7.70
N SER A 468 -6.46 21.39 8.63
CA SER A 468 -5.86 22.12 9.75
C SER A 468 -4.34 22.33 9.61
N ARG A 469 -3.78 22.09 8.42
CA ARG A 469 -2.35 22.26 8.12
C ARG A 469 -1.92 23.72 8.24
N LYS A 470 -0.73 24.00 8.78
CA LYS A 470 -0.12 25.33 8.83
C LYS A 470 1.11 25.43 7.89
N PRO A 471 1.44 26.61 7.33
CA PRO A 471 0.81 27.91 7.53
C PRO A 471 -0.41 28.17 6.65
N ILE A 472 -0.72 27.27 5.71
CA ILE A 472 -1.87 27.36 4.81
C ILE A 472 -2.69 26.08 4.92
N HIS A 473 -3.96 26.26 5.28
CA HIS A 473 -4.95 25.21 5.35
C HIS A 473 -5.29 24.70 3.95
N TYR A 474 -5.49 23.40 3.79
CA TYR A 474 -6.02 22.88 2.53
C TYR A 474 -7.50 23.26 2.39
N VAL A 475 -7.82 24.04 1.36
CA VAL A 475 -9.19 24.40 1.01
C VAL A 475 -9.54 23.95 -0.41
N LEU A 476 -10.83 23.72 -0.68
CA LEU A 476 -11.28 23.30 -2.00
C LEU A 476 -11.05 24.40 -3.06
N PRO A 477 -10.52 24.10 -4.26
CA PRO A 477 -10.38 25.09 -5.34
C PRO A 477 -11.72 25.68 -5.75
N PRO A 478 -11.83 26.98 -6.10
CA PRO A 478 -13.09 27.64 -6.45
C PRO A 478 -13.95 26.86 -7.46
N GLY A 479 -15.26 26.83 -7.23
CA GLY A 479 -16.22 26.12 -8.09
C GLY A 479 -16.20 24.58 -8.00
N ILE A 480 -15.31 24.00 -7.21
CA ILE A 480 -15.24 22.55 -6.99
C ILE A 480 -15.95 22.17 -5.69
N GLU A 481 -16.79 21.15 -5.76
CA GLU A 481 -17.47 20.57 -4.59
C GLU A 481 -17.05 19.12 -4.44
N ARG A 482 -17.04 18.63 -3.20
CA ARG A 482 -16.73 17.23 -2.93
C ARG A 482 -17.79 16.33 -3.58
N VAL A 483 -17.32 15.29 -4.26
CA VAL A 483 -18.19 14.32 -4.92
C VAL A 483 -19.06 13.62 -3.88
N ILE A 484 -20.37 13.56 -4.13
CA ILE A 484 -21.30 12.81 -3.30
C ILE A 484 -21.37 11.38 -3.79
N ASP A 485 -21.24 10.41 -2.89
CA ASP A 485 -21.40 8.99 -3.20
C ASP A 485 -22.90 8.62 -3.29
N PRO A 486 -23.44 8.33 -4.49
CA PRO A 486 -24.86 8.02 -4.67
C PRO A 486 -25.23 6.60 -4.26
N ALA A 487 -24.24 5.73 -3.98
CA ALA A 487 -24.50 4.34 -3.56
C ALA A 487 -25.01 4.26 -2.12
N ASN A 488 -24.83 5.33 -1.33
CA ASN A 488 -25.29 5.39 0.04
C ASN A 488 -26.66 6.10 0.14
N PRO A 489 -27.60 5.61 0.97
CA PRO A 489 -28.89 6.27 1.18
C PRO A 489 -28.79 7.63 1.89
N GLN A 490 -27.60 7.99 2.38
CA GLN A 490 -27.27 9.30 2.95
C GLN A 490 -26.20 9.97 2.08
N LEU A 491 -26.32 11.30 1.90
CA LEU A 491 -25.33 12.09 1.17
C LEU A 491 -24.00 12.03 1.93
N ARG A 492 -23.00 11.41 1.32
CA ARG A 492 -21.63 11.32 1.85
C ARG A 492 -20.69 12.01 0.87
N GLN A 493 -19.91 12.96 1.36
CA GLN A 493 -18.87 13.57 0.55
C GLN A 493 -17.60 12.71 0.55
N LEU A 494 -17.03 12.48 -0.62
CA LEU A 494 -15.76 11.79 -0.80
C LEU A 494 -14.58 12.72 -0.46
N ASN A 495 -13.42 12.13 -0.19
CA ASN A 495 -12.19 12.87 0.02
C ASN A 495 -11.77 13.59 -1.27
N GLU A 496 -11.19 14.77 -1.12
CA GLU A 496 -10.64 15.61 -2.19
C GLU A 496 -9.13 15.77 -1.96
N GLN A 497 -8.31 15.50 -2.97
CA GLN A 497 -6.84 15.46 -2.83
C GLN A 497 -6.13 16.19 -3.97
N SER A 498 -5.09 16.96 -3.63
CA SER A 498 -4.18 17.60 -4.57
C SER A 498 -2.79 16.97 -4.56
N LEU A 499 -2.10 17.03 -5.71
CA LEU A 499 -0.69 16.68 -5.82
C LEU A 499 0.17 17.81 -5.25
N VAL A 500 1.20 17.48 -4.47
CA VAL A 500 2.19 18.45 -3.99
C VAL A 500 3.51 18.24 -4.69
N LEU A 501 4.07 19.31 -5.25
CA LEU A 501 5.43 19.39 -5.76
C LEU A 501 6.22 20.31 -4.83
N ARG A 502 7.16 19.75 -4.07
CA ARG A 502 7.99 20.49 -3.12
C ARG A 502 9.44 20.50 -3.60
N THR A 503 10.02 21.69 -3.73
CA THR A 503 11.45 21.86 -4.06
C THR A 503 12.15 22.64 -2.97
N ILE A 504 13.36 22.21 -2.60
CA ILE A 504 14.27 22.93 -1.71
C ILE A 504 15.61 23.04 -2.44
N ASP A 505 16.25 24.20 -2.34
CA ASP A 505 17.51 24.49 -3.01
C ASP A 505 17.48 24.36 -4.54
N LEU A 506 16.40 24.81 -5.19
CA LEU A 506 16.29 24.86 -6.66
C LEU A 506 17.17 26.00 -7.19
N GLU A 507 18.19 25.64 -7.98
CA GLU A 507 19.15 26.59 -8.56
C GLU A 507 18.58 27.29 -9.80
N GLU A 508 19.15 28.45 -10.14
CA GLU A 508 18.78 29.22 -11.33
C GLU A 508 19.07 28.43 -12.62
N GLY A 509 18.10 28.41 -13.54
CA GLY A 509 18.17 27.63 -14.77
C GLY A 509 17.87 26.14 -14.59
N ASP A 510 17.59 25.69 -13.36
CA ASP A 510 17.24 24.29 -13.07
C ASP A 510 15.72 24.08 -13.00
N ALA A 511 15.30 22.83 -13.22
CA ALA A 511 13.91 22.41 -13.17
C ALA A 511 13.77 21.00 -12.54
N ARG A 512 12.70 20.81 -11.78
CA ARG A 512 12.33 19.51 -11.21
C ARG A 512 10.89 19.18 -11.56
N ALA A 513 10.65 17.93 -11.93
CA ALA A 513 9.35 17.53 -12.47
C ALA A 513 8.89 16.18 -11.97
N ALA A 514 7.57 16.03 -11.96
CA ALA A 514 6.87 14.76 -11.87
C ALA A 514 6.29 14.40 -13.23
N TYR A 515 6.11 13.12 -13.51
CA TYR A 515 5.42 12.67 -14.71
C TYR A 515 4.43 11.56 -14.41
N LYS A 516 3.41 11.49 -15.26
CA LYS A 516 2.38 10.46 -15.27
C LYS A 516 2.27 9.91 -16.69
N ASN A 517 2.31 8.59 -16.80
CA ASN A 517 2.03 7.94 -18.07
C ASN A 517 0.51 8.01 -18.31
N LEU A 518 0.16 8.39 -19.53
CA LEU A 518 -1.19 8.48 -20.05
C LEU A 518 -1.28 7.59 -21.30
N SER A 519 -2.47 7.42 -21.83
CA SER A 519 -2.71 6.82 -23.14
C SER A 519 -4.07 7.33 -23.61
N MET A 520 -4.11 8.62 -23.97
CA MET A 520 -5.36 9.31 -24.23
C MET A 520 -5.27 10.20 -25.48
N ASP A 521 -6.40 10.26 -26.20
CA ASP A 521 -6.60 11.16 -27.33
C ASP A 521 -7.25 12.46 -26.84
N PHE A 522 -6.55 13.58 -27.03
CA PHE A 522 -6.97 14.92 -26.60
C PHE A 522 -7.72 15.68 -27.71
N ARG A 523 -7.80 15.15 -28.95
CA ARG A 523 -8.29 15.90 -30.12
C ARG A 523 -9.76 16.26 -30.07
N ASN A 524 -10.58 15.53 -29.32
CA ASN A 524 -12.01 15.82 -29.17
C ASN A 524 -12.31 16.83 -28.06
N TYR A 525 -11.28 17.38 -27.41
CA TYR A 525 -11.39 18.36 -26.33
C TYR A 525 -10.74 19.66 -26.78
N LYS A 526 -11.24 20.79 -26.29
CA LYS A 526 -10.73 22.12 -26.67
C LYS A 526 -9.85 22.72 -25.60
N ARG A 527 -10.04 22.36 -24.32
CA ARG A 527 -9.30 22.95 -23.20
C ARG A 527 -8.73 21.90 -22.27
N LEU A 528 -7.55 22.22 -21.73
CA LEU A 528 -6.95 21.57 -20.57
C LEU A 528 -7.03 22.56 -19.41
N LEU A 529 -7.55 22.10 -18.27
CA LEU A 529 -7.74 22.89 -17.05
C LEU A 529 -7.03 22.22 -15.88
N MET A 530 -6.44 23.00 -14.98
CA MET A 530 -5.89 22.54 -13.70
C MET A 530 -5.77 23.72 -12.73
N GLU A 531 -6.16 23.52 -11.47
CA GLU A 531 -6.03 24.51 -10.42
C GLU A 531 -4.66 24.41 -9.76
N VAL A 532 -4.05 25.55 -9.47
CA VAL A 532 -2.64 25.63 -9.01
C VAL A 532 -2.53 26.58 -7.84
N HIS A 533 -1.93 26.11 -6.76
CA HIS A 533 -1.57 26.89 -5.59
C HIS A 533 -0.05 26.87 -5.43
N ALA A 534 0.53 27.95 -4.91
CA ALA A 534 1.96 28.06 -4.64
C ALA A 534 2.21 28.80 -3.33
N GLU A 535 3.05 28.22 -2.47
CA GLU A 535 3.42 28.80 -1.18
C GLU A 535 4.94 28.80 -0.97
N ALA A 536 5.40 29.83 -0.26
CA ALA A 536 6.80 29.96 0.13
C ALA A 536 7.12 29.08 1.34
N ILE A 537 8.30 28.46 1.33
CA ILE A 537 8.79 27.68 2.47
C ILE A 537 9.50 28.61 3.45
N ALA A 538 9.09 28.56 4.72
CA ALA A 538 9.66 29.39 5.77
C ALA A 538 11.19 29.27 5.83
N GLY A 539 11.88 30.42 5.84
CA GLY A 539 13.35 30.50 5.85
C GLY A 539 14.01 30.68 4.49
N TYR A 540 13.26 30.60 3.38
CA TYR A 540 13.77 30.82 2.03
C TYR A 540 13.17 32.08 1.39
N PRO A 541 13.99 32.93 0.73
CA PRO A 541 13.48 34.10 0.01
C PRO A 541 12.84 33.68 -1.31
N LEU A 542 11.55 33.98 -1.48
CA LEU A 542 10.81 33.74 -2.72
C LEU A 542 9.83 34.91 -2.97
N LYS A 543 9.74 35.38 -4.21
CA LYS A 543 8.79 36.40 -4.65
C LYS A 543 7.90 35.86 -5.77
N ASP A 544 6.79 36.56 -6.01
CA ASP A 544 5.93 36.27 -7.15
C ASP A 544 6.70 36.29 -8.47
N ASN A 545 6.42 35.30 -9.31
CA ASN A 545 7.02 35.08 -10.63
C ASN A 545 8.52 34.70 -10.63
N ASP A 546 9.16 34.49 -9.47
CA ASP A 546 10.53 33.96 -9.41
C ASP A 546 10.59 32.54 -10.01
N LEU A 547 9.53 31.76 -9.80
CA LEU A 547 9.40 30.37 -10.27
C LEU A 547 8.17 30.22 -11.16
N SER A 548 8.24 29.27 -12.09
CA SER A 548 7.13 28.94 -12.98
C SER A 548 6.74 27.47 -12.87
N LEU A 549 5.45 27.20 -12.97
CA LEU A 549 4.94 25.86 -13.22
C LEU A 549 4.97 25.61 -14.73
N PHE A 550 5.51 24.47 -15.15
CA PHE A 550 5.39 24.03 -16.54
C PHE A 550 4.65 22.70 -16.63
N VAL A 551 3.85 22.55 -17.69
CA VAL A 551 3.13 21.33 -18.03
C VAL A 551 3.52 20.91 -19.44
N ARG A 552 4.13 19.72 -19.57
CA ARG A 552 4.47 19.08 -20.83
C ARG A 552 3.49 17.95 -21.14
N ILE A 553 3.01 17.91 -22.37
CA ILE A 553 2.22 16.79 -22.90
C ILE A 553 2.78 16.34 -24.25
N GLY A 554 2.85 15.02 -24.46
CA GLY A 554 3.39 14.49 -25.71
C GLY A 554 3.50 12.97 -25.75
N SER A 555 4.21 12.47 -26.76
CA SER A 555 4.57 11.05 -26.86
C SER A 555 5.77 10.70 -25.99
N ASP A 556 6.59 11.69 -25.64
CA ASP A 556 7.69 11.57 -24.70
C ASP A 556 7.90 12.91 -23.96
N TYR A 557 8.75 12.92 -22.94
CA TYR A 557 9.00 14.09 -22.09
C TYR A 557 10.17 14.98 -22.56
N TYR A 558 10.90 14.62 -23.63
CA TYR A 558 12.19 15.23 -23.96
C TYR A 558 12.36 15.68 -25.42
N ASN A 559 11.91 14.88 -26.39
CA ASN A 559 12.06 15.13 -27.81
C ASN A 559 10.76 15.60 -28.48
N ASN A 560 9.60 15.09 -28.05
CA ASN A 560 8.33 15.31 -28.72
C ASN A 560 7.24 15.70 -27.72
N TYR A 561 7.17 17.00 -27.42
CA TYR A 561 6.21 17.53 -26.46
C TYR A 561 5.73 18.94 -26.86
N TYR A 562 4.54 19.25 -26.40
CA TYR A 562 4.06 20.62 -26.19
C TYR A 562 4.25 20.98 -24.73
N GLU A 563 4.59 22.24 -24.44
CA GLU A 563 4.77 22.75 -23.09
C GLU A 563 3.97 24.04 -22.90
N TYR A 564 3.34 24.17 -21.74
CA TYR A 564 2.70 25.39 -21.27
C TYR A 564 3.31 25.80 -19.94
N GLU A 565 3.73 27.05 -19.82
CA GLU A 565 4.44 27.57 -18.66
C GLU A 565 3.72 28.78 -18.06
N ILE A 566 3.53 28.74 -16.75
CA ILE A 566 2.76 29.70 -15.94
C ILE A 566 3.66 30.24 -14.83
N PRO A 567 3.99 31.55 -14.83
CA PRO A 567 4.65 32.20 -13.71
C PRO A 567 3.78 32.12 -12.45
N LEU A 568 4.36 31.69 -11.33
CA LEU A 568 3.63 31.44 -10.09
C LEU A 568 3.53 32.68 -9.20
N SER A 569 2.30 33.03 -8.82
CA SER A 569 2.00 33.96 -7.73
C SER A 569 1.89 33.21 -6.42
N LEU A 570 2.44 33.76 -5.34
CA LEU A 570 2.42 33.14 -4.01
C LEU A 570 1.13 33.49 -3.26
N THR A 571 0.63 32.53 -2.50
CA THR A 571 -0.43 32.78 -1.51
C THR A 571 0.20 33.31 -0.22
N ASP A 572 -0.43 34.34 0.35
CA ASP A 572 -0.02 34.88 1.65
C ASP A 572 -0.21 33.84 2.77
N PRO A 573 0.78 33.65 3.65
CA PRO A 573 0.67 32.69 4.75
C PRO A 573 -0.38 33.14 5.76
N ASN A 574 -1.44 32.35 5.95
CA ASN A 574 -2.51 32.63 6.90
C ASN A 574 -3.18 31.33 7.40
N ASP A 575 -3.22 31.16 8.72
CA ASP A 575 -3.83 30.02 9.41
C ASP A 575 -5.39 30.10 9.49
N SER A 576 -6.04 30.97 8.70
CA SER A 576 -7.48 31.23 8.80
C SER A 576 -8.26 31.03 7.50
N TYR A 577 -7.65 30.47 6.44
CA TYR A 577 -8.39 30.19 5.21
C TYR A 577 -9.49 29.16 5.43
N ASN A 578 -10.69 29.44 4.93
CA ASN A 578 -11.85 28.57 5.07
C ASN A 578 -12.41 28.15 3.70
N SER A 579 -12.66 26.85 3.52
CA SER A 579 -13.29 26.28 2.32
C SER A 579 -14.70 26.80 2.06
N ASP A 580 -15.42 27.26 3.08
CA ASP A 580 -16.77 27.81 2.92
C ASP A 580 -16.76 29.27 2.41
N ASN A 581 -15.62 29.94 2.43
CA ASN A 581 -15.47 31.32 1.99
C ASN A 581 -14.84 31.37 0.59
N GLU A 582 -15.60 31.84 -0.38
CA GLU A 582 -15.15 31.94 -1.77
C GLU A 582 -13.91 32.83 -1.93
N ALA A 583 -13.80 33.94 -1.19
CA ALA A 583 -12.64 34.82 -1.25
C ALA A 583 -11.35 34.11 -0.77
N ASP A 584 -11.47 33.28 0.26
CA ASP A 584 -10.34 32.50 0.79
C ASP A 584 -9.92 31.42 -0.21
N ARG A 585 -10.89 30.78 -0.90
CA ARG A 585 -10.60 29.81 -1.96
C ARG A 585 -9.83 30.45 -3.11
N TYR A 586 -10.19 31.66 -3.54
CA TYR A 586 -9.46 32.39 -4.58
C TYR A 586 -8.11 32.95 -4.08
N ALA A 587 -7.94 33.17 -2.78
CA ALA A 587 -6.63 33.54 -2.21
C ALA A 587 -5.66 32.34 -2.23
N VAL A 588 -6.14 31.14 -1.89
CA VAL A 588 -5.34 29.91 -1.95
C VAL A 588 -5.15 29.43 -3.38
N TRP A 589 -6.18 29.48 -4.22
CA TRP A 589 -6.14 29.06 -5.62
C TRP A 589 -6.38 30.25 -6.54
N PRO A 590 -5.36 31.11 -6.75
CA PRO A 590 -5.53 32.32 -7.54
C PRO A 590 -5.68 32.02 -9.03
N ASP A 591 -6.58 32.75 -9.70
CA ASP A 591 -6.79 32.65 -11.16
C ASP A 591 -5.50 32.88 -11.97
N ALA A 592 -4.55 33.66 -11.43
CA ALA A 592 -3.26 33.90 -12.04
C ALA A 592 -2.47 32.60 -12.26
N ASN A 593 -2.57 31.66 -11.31
CA ASN A 593 -1.86 30.37 -11.35
C ASN A 593 -2.65 29.30 -12.10
N ARG A 594 -3.98 29.45 -12.25
CA ARG A 594 -4.83 28.44 -12.90
C ARG A 594 -4.34 28.13 -14.31
N LEU A 595 -4.07 26.85 -14.59
CA LEU A 595 -3.85 26.39 -15.94
C LEU A 595 -5.20 26.39 -16.65
N ASP A 596 -5.32 27.26 -17.65
CA ASP A 596 -6.45 27.30 -18.54
C ASP A 596 -5.93 27.46 -19.97
N LEU A 597 -5.75 26.32 -20.63
CA LEU A 597 -5.05 26.21 -21.90
C LEU A 597 -6.03 25.77 -22.99
N SER A 598 -6.12 26.56 -24.06
CA SER A 598 -6.73 26.11 -25.32
C SER A 598 -5.77 25.19 -26.07
N LEU A 599 -6.23 23.97 -26.38
CA LEU A 599 -5.43 22.99 -27.13
C LEU A 599 -5.18 23.42 -28.58
N ASP A 600 -6.00 24.32 -29.12
CA ASP A 600 -5.78 24.93 -30.44
C ASP A 600 -4.52 25.81 -30.44
N ALA A 601 -4.15 26.42 -29.31
CA ALA A 601 -2.93 27.19 -29.22
C ALA A 601 -1.68 26.34 -29.54
N PHE A 602 -1.70 25.05 -29.19
CA PHE A 602 -0.63 24.11 -29.55
C PHE A 602 -0.62 23.76 -31.04
N THR A 603 -1.78 23.53 -31.65
CA THR A 603 -1.87 23.21 -33.08
C THR A 603 -1.51 24.43 -33.94
N ASP A 604 -1.95 25.63 -33.56
CA ASP A 604 -1.60 26.89 -34.20
C ASP A 604 -0.09 27.17 -34.12
N LEU A 605 0.52 26.99 -32.93
CA LEU A 605 1.96 27.14 -32.77
C LEU A 605 2.74 26.14 -33.64
N LYS A 606 2.25 24.89 -33.73
CA LYS A 606 2.83 23.86 -34.57
C LYS A 606 2.76 24.21 -36.05
N LEU A 607 1.61 24.72 -36.52
CA LEU A 607 1.42 25.16 -37.91
C LEU A 607 2.35 26.33 -38.23
N LYS A 608 2.38 27.36 -37.37
CA LYS A 608 3.25 28.52 -37.52
C LYS A 608 4.72 28.12 -37.63
N ARG A 609 5.21 27.28 -36.71
CA ARG A 609 6.57 26.74 -36.76
C ARG A 609 6.85 25.98 -38.06
N ASN A 610 5.91 25.13 -38.48
CA ASN A 610 6.08 24.32 -39.68
C ASN A 610 6.14 25.18 -40.96
N ASP A 611 5.38 26.29 -40.99
CA ASP A 611 5.45 27.25 -42.10
C ASP A 611 6.79 27.99 -42.11
N GLU A 612 7.32 28.37 -40.94
CA GLU A 612 8.65 28.99 -40.81
C GLU A 612 9.80 28.01 -41.16
N LEU A 613 9.64 26.72 -40.86
CA LEU A 613 10.59 25.67 -41.25
C LEU A 613 10.73 25.51 -42.77
N ARG A 614 9.70 25.88 -43.56
CA ARG A 614 9.74 25.80 -45.02
C ARG A 614 10.44 27.01 -45.66
N GLN A 615 10.77 28.05 -44.87
CA GLN A 615 11.43 29.25 -45.38
C GLN A 615 12.93 29.03 -45.58
N THR A 616 13.48 29.57 -46.66
CA THR A 616 14.92 29.44 -46.96
C THR A 616 15.75 30.28 -45.98
N GLY A 617 16.74 29.67 -45.31
CA GLY A 617 17.63 30.35 -44.36
C GLY A 617 17.13 30.42 -42.91
N THR A 618 16.07 29.68 -42.57
CA THR A 618 15.51 29.62 -41.21
C THR A 618 16.48 29.01 -40.19
N THR A 619 16.45 29.52 -38.96
CA THR A 619 17.16 28.96 -37.78
C THR A 619 16.27 28.06 -36.92
N VAL A 620 14.97 27.94 -37.27
CA VAL A 620 14.01 27.08 -36.58
C VAL A 620 14.39 25.62 -36.79
N SER A 621 14.20 24.79 -35.76
CA SER A 621 14.56 23.38 -35.79
C SER A 621 13.56 22.55 -35.01
N LEU A 622 13.41 21.26 -35.38
CA LEU A 622 12.60 20.31 -34.63
C LEU A 622 13.28 19.83 -33.35
N VAL A 623 14.62 19.93 -33.25
CA VAL A 623 15.37 19.47 -32.07
C VAL A 623 15.53 20.55 -31.00
N LYS A 624 15.13 21.79 -31.29
CA LYS A 624 15.11 22.91 -30.33
C LYS A 624 13.65 23.32 -30.06
N PRO A 625 13.31 23.74 -28.83
CA PRO A 625 11.99 24.30 -28.55
C PRO A 625 11.73 25.53 -29.41
N TYR A 626 10.51 25.64 -29.93
CA TYR A 626 9.98 26.82 -30.61
C TYR A 626 8.92 27.45 -29.72
N PHE A 627 9.06 28.74 -29.43
CA PHE A 627 8.27 29.45 -28.42
C PHE A 627 7.20 30.36 -29.03
N GLY A 628 6.09 30.48 -28.31
CA GLY A 628 5.01 31.44 -28.52
C GLY A 628 4.56 32.00 -27.18
N ALA A 629 3.76 33.06 -27.22
CA ALA A 629 3.22 33.72 -26.03
C ALA A 629 1.69 33.61 -26.00
N ASP A 630 1.15 33.43 -24.80
CA ASP A 630 -0.27 33.45 -24.50
C ASP A 630 -0.51 34.35 -23.28
N GLY A 631 -0.68 35.65 -23.53
CA GLY A 631 -0.69 36.66 -22.48
C GLY A 631 0.65 36.74 -21.74
N THR A 632 0.65 36.48 -20.44
CA THR A 632 1.85 36.40 -19.59
C THR A 632 2.48 35.00 -19.53
N ARG A 633 1.86 34.02 -20.20
CA ARG A 633 2.25 32.61 -20.18
C ARG A 633 3.02 32.26 -21.46
N THR A 634 3.85 31.24 -21.37
CA THR A 634 4.70 30.80 -22.48
C THR A 634 4.22 29.45 -23.00
N ILE A 635 4.12 29.33 -24.32
CA ILE A 635 3.79 28.08 -25.01
C ILE A 635 5.01 27.66 -25.80
N SER A 636 5.42 26.39 -25.71
CA SER A 636 6.52 25.89 -26.53
C SER A 636 6.22 24.53 -27.16
N ILE A 637 6.91 24.24 -28.27
CA ILE A 637 6.81 22.96 -28.98
C ILE A 637 8.20 22.49 -29.39
N LYS A 638 8.52 21.23 -29.09
CA LYS A 638 9.74 20.54 -29.53
C LYS A 638 9.37 19.23 -30.24
N GLY A 639 10.07 18.92 -31.34
CA GLY A 639 9.82 17.73 -32.14
C GLY A 639 8.47 17.77 -32.87
N ASN A 640 7.82 16.62 -33.01
CA ASN A 640 6.54 16.51 -33.68
C ASN A 640 5.47 15.80 -32.82
N PRO A 641 5.12 16.36 -31.64
CA PRO A 641 4.15 15.76 -30.73
C PRO A 641 2.77 15.62 -31.37
N ASN A 642 1.99 14.67 -30.87
CA ASN A 642 0.65 14.35 -31.36
C ASN A 642 -0.37 14.38 -30.23
N LEU A 643 -1.38 15.25 -30.33
CA LEU A 643 -2.49 15.31 -29.37
C LEU A 643 -3.41 14.09 -29.46
N GLY A 644 -3.37 13.35 -30.58
CA GLY A 644 -4.11 12.10 -30.74
C GLY A 644 -3.51 10.91 -30.00
N ASN A 645 -2.26 11.03 -29.53
CA ASN A 645 -1.59 9.99 -28.76
C ASN A 645 -0.70 10.62 -27.68
N VAL A 646 -1.34 11.11 -26.63
CA VAL A 646 -0.63 11.64 -25.46
C VAL A 646 -0.30 10.48 -24.52
N GLU A 647 0.97 10.09 -24.52
CA GLU A 647 1.53 8.97 -23.76
C GLU A 647 2.06 9.41 -22.40
N VAL A 648 2.44 10.69 -22.27
CA VAL A 648 2.98 11.23 -21.02
C VAL A 648 2.51 12.65 -20.80
N MET A 649 2.26 12.94 -19.52
CA MET A 649 2.16 14.29 -19.01
C MET A 649 3.21 14.48 -17.93
N MET A 650 3.97 15.57 -18.04
CA MET A 650 4.96 15.98 -17.05
C MET A 650 4.58 17.34 -16.51
N VAL A 651 4.67 17.51 -15.20
CA VAL A 651 4.41 18.77 -14.52
C VAL A 651 5.58 19.06 -13.58
N GLY A 652 6.10 20.27 -13.61
CA GLY A 652 7.28 20.61 -12.82
C GLY A 652 7.40 22.09 -12.50
N ILE A 653 8.36 22.38 -11.64
CA ILE A 653 8.73 23.73 -11.22
C ILE A 653 10.04 24.07 -11.91
N ARG A 654 10.11 25.24 -12.53
CA ARG A 654 11.28 25.77 -13.24
C ARG A 654 11.68 27.10 -12.62
N TYR A 655 12.98 27.27 -12.36
CA TYR A 655 13.56 28.57 -12.08
C TYR A 655 14.12 29.14 -13.37
N ASN A 656 13.37 30.06 -13.98
CA ASN A 656 13.80 30.73 -15.20
C ASN A 656 15.01 31.62 -14.92
N ASP A 657 15.94 31.66 -15.87
CA ASP A 657 17.11 32.55 -15.90
C ASP A 657 16.62 34.01 -15.94
N ILE A 658 16.49 34.62 -14.76
CA ILE A 658 15.98 35.98 -14.60
C ILE A 658 16.95 36.74 -13.69
N ASP A 659 17.77 37.51 -14.39
CA ASP A 659 18.48 38.70 -13.95
C ASP A 659 19.77 38.46 -13.16
N VAL A 660 20.83 39.14 -13.60
CA VAL A 660 22.21 39.15 -13.09
C VAL A 660 22.30 39.72 -11.65
N ASN A 661 21.17 39.88 -10.97
CA ASN A 661 21.01 40.50 -9.66
C ASN A 661 20.20 39.63 -8.67
N ASN A 662 19.61 38.51 -9.09
CA ASN A 662 18.73 37.69 -8.24
C ASN A 662 19.34 36.31 -7.90
N TYR A 663 20.55 36.31 -7.35
CA TYR A 663 21.28 35.09 -7.03
C TYR A 663 20.73 34.36 -5.80
N GLY A 664 20.50 33.06 -5.94
CA GLY A 664 20.40 32.13 -4.82
C GLY A 664 19.34 31.03 -5.01
N PRO A 665 19.52 29.88 -4.36
CA PRO A 665 18.55 28.79 -4.40
C PRO A 665 17.17 29.23 -3.90
N ARG A 666 16.12 28.71 -4.53
CA ARG A 666 14.72 28.92 -4.13
C ARG A 666 14.11 27.64 -3.56
N ALA A 667 13.09 27.82 -2.73
CA ALA A 667 12.31 26.72 -2.19
C ALA A 667 10.83 27.09 -2.27
N ILE A 668 10.02 26.17 -2.79
CA ILE A 668 8.58 26.37 -3.00
C ILE A 668 7.83 25.06 -2.79
N GLU A 669 6.59 25.16 -2.34
CA GLU A 669 5.63 24.08 -2.37
C GLU A 669 4.46 24.48 -3.27
N VAL A 670 4.14 23.62 -4.25
CA VAL A 670 3.09 23.87 -5.25
C VAL A 670 2.06 22.77 -5.18
N TRP A 671 0.78 23.11 -5.10
CA TRP A 671 -0.32 22.15 -5.13
C TRP A 671 -1.03 22.20 -6.47
N LEU A 672 -1.39 21.04 -6.99
CA LEU A 672 -2.08 20.88 -8.26
C LEU A 672 -3.36 20.08 -8.04
N ASN A 673 -4.49 20.63 -8.47
CA ASN A 673 -5.79 19.98 -8.37
C ASN A 673 -6.59 20.04 -9.68
N GLU A 674 -7.62 19.19 -9.78
CA GLU A 674 -8.62 19.23 -10.85
C GLU A 674 -8.05 19.24 -12.27
N LEU A 675 -7.07 18.36 -12.55
CA LEU A 675 -6.57 18.18 -13.91
C LEU A 675 -7.64 17.55 -14.79
N ARG A 676 -8.25 18.33 -15.69
CA ARG A 676 -9.34 17.89 -16.55
C ARG A 676 -9.24 18.41 -17.98
N LEU A 677 -9.81 17.64 -18.90
CA LEU A 677 -10.11 18.10 -20.26
C LEU A 677 -11.56 18.55 -20.33
N SER A 678 -11.83 19.69 -20.95
CA SER A 678 -13.17 20.26 -21.09
C SER A 678 -13.43 20.74 -22.52
N ASP A 679 -14.68 21.18 -22.74
CA ASP A 679 -15.18 21.75 -23.98
C ASP A 679 -15.00 20.79 -25.17
N PHE A 680 -15.93 19.85 -25.31
CA PHE A 680 -15.87 18.84 -26.35
C PHE A 680 -16.11 19.44 -27.75
N GLU A 681 -15.63 18.74 -28.77
CA GLU A 681 -16.05 19.03 -30.14
C GLU A 681 -17.51 18.59 -30.34
N GLU A 682 -18.41 19.57 -30.50
CA GLU A 682 -19.86 19.36 -30.64
C GLU A 682 -20.30 19.14 -32.10
N GLY A 683 -19.36 19.08 -33.04
CA GLY A 683 -19.63 18.76 -34.44
C GLY A 683 -20.38 17.43 -34.58
N GLY A 684 -21.62 17.50 -35.08
CA GLY A 684 -22.43 16.31 -35.34
C GLY A 684 -21.96 15.55 -36.58
N GLY A 685 -22.25 14.24 -36.62
CA GLY A 685 -22.03 13.41 -37.81
C GLY A 685 -23.34 12.84 -38.36
N TRP A 686 -23.29 12.37 -39.61
CA TRP A 686 -24.40 11.66 -40.24
C TRP A 686 -23.93 10.33 -40.80
N ALA A 687 -24.85 9.38 -40.92
CA ALA A 687 -24.61 8.14 -41.63
C ALA A 687 -25.81 7.77 -42.49
N ALA A 688 -25.53 7.16 -43.64
CA ALA A 688 -26.53 6.58 -44.51
C ALA A 688 -26.13 5.15 -44.84
N THR A 689 -27.07 4.22 -44.66
CA THR A 689 -26.92 2.82 -45.03
C THR A 689 -28.00 2.48 -46.05
N GLY A 690 -27.61 1.79 -47.11
CA GLY A 690 -28.49 1.32 -48.17
C GLY A 690 -28.19 -0.14 -48.46
N ARG A 691 -29.22 -0.98 -48.51
CA ARG A 691 -29.08 -2.38 -48.89
C ARG A 691 -30.16 -2.75 -49.90
N VAL A 692 -29.74 -3.25 -51.04
CA VAL A 692 -30.61 -3.75 -52.11
C VAL A 692 -30.30 -5.23 -52.30
N SER A 693 -31.32 -6.06 -52.17
CA SER A 693 -31.21 -7.50 -52.41
C SER A 693 -32.14 -7.89 -53.55
N ALA A 694 -31.58 -8.41 -54.64
CA ALA A 694 -32.31 -8.90 -55.79
C ALA A 694 -32.21 -10.43 -55.86
N ARG A 695 -33.36 -11.11 -55.87
CA ARG A 695 -33.43 -12.57 -56.05
C ARG A 695 -33.86 -12.90 -57.48
N LEU A 696 -33.01 -13.63 -58.20
CA LEU A 696 -33.23 -14.03 -59.59
C LEU A 696 -33.86 -15.42 -59.64
N ALA A 697 -35.06 -15.56 -59.06
CA ALA A 697 -35.81 -16.81 -58.96
C ALA A 697 -34.94 -17.99 -58.44
N ASP A 698 -34.70 -18.97 -59.30
CA ASP A 698 -33.92 -20.20 -59.06
C ASP A 698 -32.43 -20.07 -59.37
N LEU A 699 -32.02 -19.02 -60.10
CA LEU A 699 -30.64 -18.81 -60.58
C LEU A 699 -29.71 -18.32 -59.47
N GLY A 700 -30.22 -17.56 -58.49
CA GLY A 700 -29.39 -17.03 -57.41
C GLY A 700 -29.88 -15.72 -56.81
N SER A 701 -29.01 -15.07 -56.04
CA SER A 701 -29.26 -13.78 -55.41
C SER A 701 -28.06 -12.86 -55.51
N VAL A 702 -28.30 -11.57 -55.77
CA VAL A 702 -27.30 -10.51 -55.73
C VAL A 702 -27.67 -9.53 -54.64
N ILE A 703 -26.72 -9.20 -53.78
CA ILE A 703 -26.87 -8.24 -52.69
C ILE A 703 -25.88 -7.12 -52.95
N PHE A 704 -26.40 -5.90 -53.00
CA PHE A 704 -25.62 -4.66 -53.00
C PHE A 704 -25.84 -3.98 -51.65
N ALA A 705 -24.77 -3.68 -50.93
CA ALA A 705 -24.82 -2.90 -49.71
C ALA A 705 -23.87 -1.71 -49.84
N GLY A 706 -24.36 -0.52 -49.48
CA GLY A 706 -23.55 0.68 -49.37
C GLY A 706 -23.73 1.29 -47.99
N ARG A 707 -22.64 1.75 -47.39
CA ARG A 707 -22.74 2.59 -46.19
C ARG A 707 -21.77 3.76 -46.30
N THR A 708 -22.22 4.92 -45.86
CA THR A 708 -21.40 6.11 -45.69
C THR A 708 -21.63 6.68 -44.31
N ARG A 709 -20.58 7.22 -43.69
CA ARG A 709 -20.66 7.99 -42.45
C ARG A 709 -19.65 9.14 -42.52
N SER A 710 -19.98 10.26 -41.90
CA SER A 710 -19.03 11.34 -41.67
C SER A 710 -18.32 11.18 -40.32
N ALA A 711 -17.20 11.87 -40.16
CA ALA A 711 -16.60 12.13 -38.85
C ALA A 711 -17.64 12.74 -37.89
N GLY A 712 -17.53 12.40 -36.61
CA GLY A 712 -18.47 12.75 -35.54
C GLY A 712 -19.64 11.78 -35.39
N PHE A 713 -19.89 10.86 -36.34
CA PHE A 713 -20.98 9.90 -36.24
C PHE A 713 -20.65 8.76 -35.25
N GLY A 714 -21.61 8.42 -34.40
CA GLY A 714 -21.50 7.35 -33.43
C GLY A 714 -22.87 6.94 -32.86
N SER A 715 -22.91 5.86 -32.08
CA SER A 715 -24.10 5.49 -31.32
C SER A 715 -24.27 6.35 -30.08
N ILE A 716 -25.47 6.32 -29.47
CA ILE A 716 -25.80 7.20 -28.31
C ILE A 716 -24.98 6.83 -27.07
N ASP A 717 -24.65 5.56 -26.91
CA ASP A 717 -23.86 4.99 -25.82
C ASP A 717 -22.34 5.15 -26.01
N GLN A 718 -21.88 5.53 -27.20
CA GLN A 718 -20.46 5.75 -27.47
C GLN A 718 -19.93 7.00 -26.76
N LYS A 719 -18.80 6.83 -26.08
CA LYS A 719 -18.05 7.94 -25.49
C LYS A 719 -17.50 8.85 -26.59
N VAL A 720 -17.16 10.09 -26.23
CA VAL A 720 -16.67 11.09 -27.18
C VAL A 720 -15.48 10.58 -28.01
N ASN A 721 -14.49 9.93 -27.37
CA ASN A 721 -13.32 9.36 -28.04
C ASN A 721 -13.58 8.07 -28.84
N GLU A 722 -14.78 7.50 -28.77
CA GLU A 722 -15.15 6.28 -29.52
C GLU A 722 -15.93 6.60 -30.81
N ARG A 723 -16.32 7.86 -31.02
CA ARG A 723 -17.02 8.32 -32.22
C ARG A 723 -16.10 8.29 -33.43
N ALA A 724 -16.67 8.16 -34.63
CA ALA A 724 -15.91 8.14 -35.86
C ALA A 724 -15.09 9.44 -36.01
N MET A 725 -13.81 9.31 -36.30
CA MET A 725 -12.91 10.44 -36.59
C MET A 725 -12.63 10.59 -38.08
N ASP A 726 -13.19 9.70 -38.90
CA ASP A 726 -12.96 9.57 -40.32
C ASP A 726 -14.29 9.55 -41.09
N ASP A 727 -14.22 10.09 -42.31
CA ASP A 727 -15.28 9.89 -43.29
C ASP A 727 -15.06 8.52 -43.94
N LEU A 728 -16.06 7.64 -43.87
CA LEU A 728 -16.00 6.28 -44.41
C LEU A 728 -17.10 6.11 -45.45
N THR A 729 -16.74 5.64 -46.63
CA THR A 729 -17.68 5.16 -47.66
C THR A 729 -17.29 3.75 -48.07
N GLU A 730 -18.20 2.81 -47.88
CA GLU A 730 -18.02 1.42 -48.24
C GLU A 730 -19.13 0.95 -49.18
N VAL A 731 -18.74 0.10 -50.12
CA VAL A 731 -19.64 -0.55 -51.08
C VAL A 731 -19.26 -2.01 -51.15
N ASP A 732 -20.24 -2.87 -50.89
CA ASP A 732 -20.15 -4.32 -50.96
C ASP A 732 -21.13 -4.86 -52.01
N VAL A 733 -20.65 -5.81 -52.81
CA VAL A 733 -21.46 -6.51 -53.79
C VAL A 733 -21.17 -7.99 -53.67
N SER A 734 -22.18 -8.76 -53.29
CA SER A 734 -22.10 -10.23 -53.18
C SER A 734 -23.11 -10.87 -54.13
N ALA A 735 -22.70 -11.93 -54.82
CA ALA A 735 -23.52 -12.61 -55.81
C ALA A 735 -23.41 -14.12 -55.66
N ASN A 736 -24.48 -14.75 -55.19
CA ASN A 736 -24.56 -16.21 -55.07
C ASN A 736 -25.38 -16.74 -56.25
N LEU A 737 -24.71 -17.36 -57.21
CA LEU A 737 -25.31 -17.87 -58.44
C LEU A 737 -25.17 -19.38 -58.52
N GLU A 738 -26.24 -20.07 -58.93
CA GLU A 738 -26.27 -21.50 -59.20
C GLU A 738 -26.28 -21.71 -60.72
N LEU A 739 -25.09 -21.77 -61.32
CA LEU A 739 -24.94 -21.91 -62.77
C LEU A 739 -25.38 -23.29 -63.28
N GLY A 740 -25.55 -24.27 -62.38
CA GLY A 740 -26.14 -25.57 -62.71
C GLY A 740 -27.56 -25.45 -63.28
N LYS A 741 -28.29 -24.37 -62.96
CA LYS A 741 -29.64 -24.08 -63.48
C LYS A 741 -29.68 -23.80 -64.99
N PHE A 742 -28.54 -23.57 -65.65
CA PHE A 742 -28.46 -23.47 -67.11
C PHE A 742 -28.47 -24.84 -67.81
N PHE A 743 -28.32 -25.94 -67.07
CA PHE A 743 -28.39 -27.30 -67.60
C PHE A 743 -29.79 -27.92 -67.45
N PRO A 744 -30.17 -28.91 -68.27
CA PRO A 744 -31.44 -29.62 -68.12
C PRO A 744 -31.56 -30.29 -66.75
N GLU A 745 -32.74 -30.24 -66.13
CA GLU A 745 -32.99 -30.73 -64.77
C GLU A 745 -32.55 -32.19 -64.54
N LYS A 746 -32.68 -33.04 -65.58
CA LYS A 746 -32.26 -34.45 -65.53
C LYS A 746 -30.75 -34.66 -65.35
N ALA A 747 -29.93 -33.68 -65.72
CA ALA A 747 -28.49 -33.77 -65.61
C ALA A 747 -27.99 -33.58 -64.16
N GLN A 748 -28.83 -33.05 -63.26
CA GLN A 748 -28.54 -32.83 -61.83
C GLN A 748 -27.20 -32.11 -61.55
N VAL A 749 -26.78 -31.23 -62.45
CA VAL A 749 -25.53 -30.47 -62.33
C VAL A 749 -25.71 -29.35 -61.30
N ARG A 750 -24.77 -29.23 -60.35
CA ARG A 750 -24.69 -28.12 -59.38
C ARG A 750 -23.33 -27.43 -59.50
N ILE A 751 -23.35 -26.14 -59.80
CA ILE A 751 -22.18 -25.28 -59.93
C ILE A 751 -22.49 -23.97 -59.19
N PRO A 752 -22.27 -23.94 -57.86
CA PRO A 752 -22.39 -22.72 -57.10
C PRO A 752 -21.20 -21.79 -57.37
N VAL A 753 -21.49 -20.51 -57.56
CA VAL A 753 -20.53 -19.41 -57.70
C VAL A 753 -20.90 -18.36 -56.65
N TYR A 754 -19.92 -17.90 -55.89
CA TYR A 754 -20.07 -16.94 -54.79
C TYR A 754 -19.20 -15.71 -55.05
#